data_AF-A0A255PBU0-F1
#
_entry.id   AF-A0A255PBU0-F1
#
_cell.length_a   1.000
_cell.length_b   1.000
_cell.length_c   1.000
_cell.angle_alpha   90.00
_cell.angle_beta   90.00
_cell.angle_gamma   90.00
#
_symmetry.space_group_name_H-M   'P 1'
#
loop_
_entity.id
_entity.type
_entity.pdbx_description
1 polymer ?
#
loop_
_entity_poly.entity_id
_entity_poly.type
_entity_poly.pdbx_seq_one_letter_code
_entity_poly.pdbx_strand_id
1 'polypeptide(L)'
;MSSRDTVQYAADAGLLMIPGDPAKDVAPGFAVFDDSVPALRAFVLGRLRKEDVRPAPRKAGCDAVIPVRVSLVPRPDNDYDSRAVSVAAPPETTGSVLDRHMGYLYSSALHVTSESIRRLTEETGTPVGCHGWIELYDLESDSRFHDDDSEDDAEDADWEPDRHEPVSWAEQKAFGYAVGSVRVLLPERQTVRALVDAYLSEHRPEAGREPAPAGGEPGLRRALAERLAVRLRTALSHRAAGGAWGRETARDRARLRRDAEALPLLRAWEAYRSSAHGFRGLRAVTRSVFRHTRILVLDESGVQVGQYHLPDGPLTLVDERVRSEALRALRVHGLDVDAPEDLAALDGFPDAVVVVAAGTWSIRLSKPGLSRDRLPEAGWFDPDSGTLTVYAAPLAAPMTVLLRRHGVRPLLVTWGAPREEVERHNLRAAVTPAGTSPVSRSSRVTAAAQRLVPEPHRRWLAAKPDGGQTPAARAGGLLPPLVDDAAQNPYYRRALESLFGAPVALAERGPCRLCGRSAQSAHAGLFYCHGCCTFARSGVLRDTGEDGAWTEAIVYALRRLAGIEFSGPPSLAQLDRLCVPFDDPGLVDEAMLCRFLVPRPASALLGTRPARPARTWTEWLAHAGLLTDGVRTSMGTATRATDGHLCRSLFERHVDDFLHHWGVAHEPEPAYPRHPELNTTGLRADWRLADGTFVEALGLVTKEAYAAKVARKRELARHHGLRLVTVTPEDLDRLPEVFADWLPGGSAG
;
A
#
# COMPACT_ATOMS: atom_id res chain seq x y z
N MET A 1 -9.50 42.10 -1.35
CA MET A 1 -10.16 40.91 -0.76
C MET A 1 -11.35 40.60 -1.65
N SER A 2 -11.21 39.60 -2.52
CA SER A 2 -12.23 39.21 -3.51
C SER A 2 -13.34 38.43 -2.79
N SER A 3 -14.58 38.46 -3.28
CA SER A 3 -15.79 37.97 -2.58
C SER A 3 -15.86 36.44 -2.35
N ARG A 4 -14.74 35.72 -2.34
CA ARG A 4 -14.66 34.25 -2.23
C ARG A 4 -14.12 33.73 -0.90
N ASP A 5 -13.78 34.62 0.04
CA ASP A 5 -13.15 34.25 1.32
C ASP A 5 -14.07 34.45 2.55
N THR A 6 -15.38 34.69 2.36
CA THR A 6 -16.33 34.95 3.47
C THR A 6 -17.67 34.25 3.26
N VAL A 7 -18.38 33.94 4.36
CA VAL A 7 -19.77 33.44 4.33
C VAL A 7 -20.69 34.55 3.81
N GLN A 8 -21.54 34.23 2.83
CA GLN A 8 -22.40 35.22 2.18
C GLN A 8 -23.83 34.71 2.00
N TYR A 9 -24.80 35.59 2.12
CA TYR A 9 -26.21 35.26 1.87
C TYR A 9 -26.51 35.28 0.36
N ALA A 10 -26.89 34.11 -0.19
CA ALA A 10 -27.37 33.96 -1.56
C ALA A 10 -28.90 34.11 -1.58
N ALA A 11 -29.39 35.31 -1.85
CA ALA A 11 -30.82 35.65 -1.81
C ALA A 11 -31.67 34.86 -2.81
N ASP A 12 -31.10 34.49 -3.95
CA ASP A 12 -31.77 33.69 -4.98
C ASP A 12 -31.97 32.22 -4.56
N ALA A 13 -31.11 31.71 -3.66
CA ALA A 13 -31.21 30.36 -3.10
C ALA A 13 -31.78 30.28 -1.69
N GLY A 14 -31.90 31.42 -1.00
CA GLY A 14 -32.28 31.46 0.41
C GLY A 14 -31.28 30.77 1.34
N LEU A 15 -29.98 30.81 0.99
CA LEU A 15 -28.91 30.09 1.71
C LEU A 15 -27.81 31.04 2.21
N LEU A 16 -27.32 30.81 3.44
CA LEU A 16 -26.00 31.29 3.86
C LEU A 16 -24.94 30.33 3.30
N MET A 17 -24.17 30.82 2.33
CA MET A 17 -23.21 30.03 1.59
C MET A 17 -21.85 30.02 2.28
N ILE A 18 -21.40 28.83 2.64
CA ILE A 18 -20.00 28.59 3.00
C ILE A 18 -19.20 28.58 1.68
N PRO A 19 -18.18 29.46 1.54
CA PRO A 19 -17.37 29.50 0.33
C PRO A 19 -16.53 28.22 0.19
N GLY A 20 -16.18 27.85 -1.04
CA GLY A 20 -15.25 26.76 -1.32
C GLY A 20 -14.50 26.99 -2.64
N ASP A 21 -13.25 26.54 -2.70
CA ASP A 21 -12.34 26.61 -3.84
C ASP A 21 -12.10 25.21 -4.44
N PRO A 22 -12.62 24.91 -5.65
CA PRO A 22 -12.43 23.62 -6.32
C PRO A 22 -10.97 23.24 -6.56
N ALA A 23 -10.03 24.20 -6.54
CA ALA A 23 -8.61 23.94 -6.72
C ALA A 23 -7.91 23.49 -5.42
N LYS A 24 -8.46 23.85 -4.25
CA LYS A 24 -7.80 23.67 -2.95
C LYS A 24 -8.58 22.76 -2.00
N ASP A 25 -9.90 22.81 -2.05
CA ASP A 25 -10.77 22.23 -1.05
C ASP A 25 -11.20 20.80 -1.38
N VAL A 26 -11.71 20.11 -0.35
CA VAL A 26 -12.15 18.73 -0.46
C VAL A 26 -13.57 18.70 -1.04
N ALA A 27 -13.81 17.76 -1.94
CA ALA A 27 -15.11 17.54 -2.55
C ALA A 27 -15.73 16.22 -2.07
N PRO A 28 -16.17 16.10 -0.79
CA PRO A 28 -16.76 14.84 -0.32
C PRO A 28 -18.07 14.53 -1.05
N GLY A 29 -18.33 13.24 -1.25
CA GLY A 29 -19.70 12.78 -1.52
C GLY A 29 -20.53 12.74 -0.24
N PHE A 30 -21.76 12.23 -0.34
CA PHE A 30 -22.62 11.94 0.81
C PHE A 30 -23.22 10.54 0.67
N ALA A 31 -23.62 9.96 1.81
CA ALA A 31 -24.27 8.66 1.86
C ALA A 31 -25.74 8.81 1.43
N VAL A 32 -26.11 8.10 0.37
CA VAL A 32 -27.48 8.03 -0.16
C VAL A 32 -28.14 6.78 0.41
N PHE A 33 -29.35 6.94 0.94
CA PHE A 33 -30.18 5.87 1.45
C PHE A 33 -31.41 5.72 0.54
N ASP A 34 -32.04 4.54 0.56
CA ASP A 34 -33.11 4.19 -0.38
C ASP A 34 -34.31 5.16 -0.30
N ASP A 35 -34.58 5.73 0.88
CA ASP A 35 -35.62 6.75 1.11
C ASP A 35 -35.28 8.14 0.54
N SER A 36 -34.02 8.38 0.21
CA SER A 36 -33.46 9.64 -0.28
C SER A 36 -33.28 9.64 -1.81
N VAL A 37 -33.36 8.48 -2.45
CA VAL A 37 -33.20 8.29 -3.90
C VAL A 37 -34.18 9.13 -4.72
N PRO A 38 -35.49 9.22 -4.39
CA PRO A 38 -36.42 10.03 -5.17
C PRO A 38 -36.04 11.52 -5.23
N ALA A 39 -35.61 12.09 -4.10
CA ALA A 39 -35.19 13.49 -4.02
C ALA A 39 -33.86 13.73 -4.75
N LEU A 40 -32.89 12.82 -4.61
CA LEU A 40 -31.63 12.86 -5.34
C LEU A 40 -31.85 12.79 -6.85
N ARG A 41 -32.67 11.84 -7.31
CA ARG A 41 -33.03 11.66 -8.73
C ARG A 41 -33.71 12.91 -9.29
N ALA A 42 -34.72 13.44 -8.58
CA ALA A 42 -35.41 14.66 -9.00
C ALA A 42 -34.46 15.86 -9.10
N PHE A 43 -33.53 16.00 -8.16
CA PHE A 43 -32.51 17.05 -8.17
C PHE A 43 -31.56 16.92 -9.36
N VAL A 44 -31.03 15.71 -9.62
CA VAL A 44 -30.10 15.43 -10.72
C VAL A 44 -30.77 15.66 -12.09
N LEU A 45 -31.94 15.06 -12.33
CA LEU A 45 -32.68 15.25 -13.58
C LEU A 45 -33.09 16.71 -13.79
N GLY A 46 -33.47 17.41 -12.73
CA GLY A 46 -33.81 18.83 -12.79
C GLY A 46 -32.65 19.74 -13.17
N ARG A 47 -31.40 19.33 -12.87
CA ARG A 47 -30.19 20.06 -13.25
C ARG A 47 -29.70 19.67 -14.64
N LEU A 48 -29.78 18.38 -15.01
CA LEU A 48 -29.48 17.90 -16.36
C LEU A 48 -30.32 18.61 -17.41
N ARG A 49 -31.64 18.77 -17.20
CA ARG A 49 -32.55 19.48 -18.13
C ARG A 49 -32.27 20.98 -18.31
N LYS A 50 -31.48 21.60 -17.43
CA LYS A 50 -31.15 23.04 -17.48
C LYS A 50 -29.81 23.32 -18.15
N GLU A 51 -29.00 22.28 -18.40
CA GLU A 51 -27.72 22.30 -19.13
C GLU A 51 -26.79 23.50 -18.83
N ASP A 52 -26.15 23.49 -17.64
CA ASP A 52 -24.96 24.33 -17.34
C ASP A 52 -23.73 23.41 -17.14
N VAL A 53 -23.38 22.68 -18.20
CA VAL A 53 -22.23 21.76 -18.21
C VAL A 53 -20.94 22.56 -18.34
N ARG A 54 -19.97 22.28 -17.48
CA ARG A 54 -18.66 22.94 -17.46
C ARG A 54 -17.52 21.90 -17.48
N PRO A 55 -16.34 22.28 -17.99
CA PRO A 55 -15.16 21.43 -17.87
C PRO A 55 -14.88 21.07 -16.40
N ALA A 56 -14.53 19.81 -16.15
CA ALA A 56 -14.24 19.35 -14.80
C ALA A 56 -13.00 20.07 -14.20
N PRO A 57 -12.99 20.38 -12.89
CA PRO A 57 -11.80 20.86 -12.21
C PRO A 57 -10.63 19.87 -12.36
N ARG A 58 -9.38 20.36 -12.45
CA ARG A 58 -8.17 19.50 -12.64
C ARG A 58 -8.00 18.35 -11.64
N LYS A 59 -8.67 18.39 -10.49
CA LYS A 59 -8.63 17.37 -9.43
C LYS A 59 -9.84 16.44 -9.43
N ALA A 60 -10.89 16.74 -10.19
CA ALA A 60 -12.06 15.87 -10.30
C ALA A 60 -11.72 14.74 -11.27
N GLY A 61 -12.01 13.49 -10.89
CA GLY A 61 -11.76 12.31 -11.72
C GLY A 61 -12.88 12.04 -12.71
N CYS A 62 -13.41 13.08 -13.37
CA CYS A 62 -14.54 13.04 -14.31
C CYS A 62 -14.29 14.03 -15.47
N ASP A 63 -15.04 13.91 -16.56
CA ASP A 63 -14.79 14.67 -17.81
C ASP A 63 -15.44 16.06 -17.78
N ALA A 64 -16.66 16.14 -17.27
CA ALA A 64 -17.40 17.39 -17.12
C ALA A 64 -18.17 17.43 -15.79
N VAL A 65 -18.65 18.62 -15.42
CA VAL A 65 -19.41 18.83 -14.20
C VAL A 65 -20.60 19.76 -14.42
N ILE A 66 -21.69 19.55 -13.69
CA ILE A 66 -22.76 20.55 -13.56
C ILE A 66 -22.62 21.21 -12.18
N PRO A 67 -22.28 22.50 -12.08
CA PRO A 67 -22.21 23.19 -10.80
C PRO A 67 -23.59 23.24 -10.13
N VAL A 68 -23.62 22.95 -8.84
CA VAL A 68 -24.84 22.99 -8.04
C VAL A 68 -24.63 23.71 -6.72
N ARG A 69 -25.74 24.11 -6.11
CA ARG A 69 -25.80 24.52 -4.71
C ARG A 69 -26.64 23.51 -3.96
N VAL A 70 -26.25 23.20 -2.74
CA VAL A 70 -26.98 22.30 -1.86
C VAL A 70 -27.19 22.93 -0.49
N SER A 71 -28.27 22.56 0.18
CA SER A 71 -28.55 22.93 1.56
C SER A 71 -27.95 21.90 2.51
N LEU A 72 -27.36 22.38 3.59
CA LEU A 72 -26.78 21.60 4.67
C LEU A 72 -27.68 21.76 5.90
N VAL A 73 -28.41 20.71 6.23
CA VAL A 73 -29.43 20.72 7.29
C VAL A 73 -28.93 19.90 8.48
N PRO A 74 -28.63 20.51 9.64
CA PRO A 74 -28.35 19.78 10.86
C PRO A 74 -29.52 18.87 11.25
N ARG A 75 -29.24 17.60 11.52
CA ARG A 75 -30.20 16.56 11.94
C ARG A 75 -29.78 15.94 13.27
N PRO A 76 -29.81 16.71 14.38
CA PRO A 76 -29.51 16.18 15.71
C PRO A 76 -30.52 15.13 16.17
N ASP A 77 -31.65 15.04 15.47
CA ASP A 77 -32.71 14.03 15.62
C ASP A 77 -32.40 12.70 14.92
N ASN A 78 -31.28 12.58 14.21
CA ASN A 78 -30.89 11.33 13.57
C ASN A 78 -30.48 10.29 14.63
N ASP A 79 -31.18 9.15 14.64
CA ASP A 79 -31.03 8.08 15.64
C ASP A 79 -29.66 7.36 15.57
N TYR A 80 -28.88 7.57 14.49
CA TYR A 80 -27.57 6.97 14.25
C TYR A 80 -26.41 7.91 14.61
N ASP A 81 -26.48 9.19 14.25
CA ASP A 81 -25.47 10.20 14.62
C ASP A 81 -26.14 11.57 14.87
N SER A 82 -26.09 12.06 16.11
CA SER A 82 -26.65 13.37 16.50
C SER A 82 -25.90 14.57 15.88
N ARG A 83 -24.84 14.33 15.14
CA ARG A 83 -24.10 15.34 14.36
C ARG A 83 -24.43 15.27 12.88
N ALA A 84 -25.35 14.38 12.48
CA ALA A 84 -25.72 14.21 11.08
C ALA A 84 -26.10 15.55 10.44
N VAL A 85 -25.58 15.78 9.24
CA VAL A 85 -25.96 16.90 8.39
C VAL A 85 -26.53 16.29 7.13
N SER A 86 -27.83 16.51 6.93
CA SER A 86 -28.55 16.16 5.72
C SER A 86 -28.10 17.09 4.59
N VAL A 87 -27.73 16.50 3.46
CA VAL A 87 -27.59 17.21 2.20
C VAL A 87 -28.96 17.22 1.53
N ALA A 88 -29.48 18.42 1.25
CA ALA A 88 -30.81 18.60 0.66
C ALA A 88 -30.76 19.56 -0.53
N ALA A 89 -31.75 19.47 -1.42
CA ALA A 89 -31.92 20.48 -2.46
C ALA A 89 -32.16 21.88 -1.84
N PRO A 90 -31.71 22.98 -2.47
CA PRO A 90 -31.86 24.33 -1.93
C PRO A 90 -33.32 24.74 -1.68
N PRO A 91 -33.57 25.68 -0.73
CA PRO A 91 -34.85 26.33 -0.45
C PRO A 91 -35.71 26.67 -1.67
N GLU A 92 -35.10 27.09 -2.77
CA GLU A 92 -35.75 27.41 -4.06
C GLU A 92 -36.48 26.22 -4.72
N THR A 93 -36.17 24.98 -4.32
CA THR A 93 -36.84 23.77 -4.81
C THR A 93 -38.07 23.49 -3.97
N THR A 94 -39.25 23.31 -4.57
CA THR A 94 -40.52 23.11 -3.83
C THR A 94 -40.50 21.84 -2.97
N GLY A 95 -41.17 21.88 -1.80
CA GLY A 95 -41.27 20.75 -0.87
C GLY A 95 -40.71 21.06 0.52
N SER A 96 -40.98 20.17 1.48
CA SER A 96 -40.39 20.23 2.82
C SER A 96 -38.90 19.88 2.80
N VAL A 97 -38.21 20.09 3.92
CA VAL A 97 -36.80 19.66 4.07
C VAL A 97 -36.66 18.14 3.91
N LEU A 98 -37.67 17.36 4.32
CA LEU A 98 -37.68 15.90 4.17
C LEU A 98 -37.87 15.51 2.69
N ASP A 99 -38.76 16.20 1.97
CA ASP A 99 -39.01 15.93 0.54
C ASP A 99 -37.80 16.23 -0.34
N ARG A 100 -36.84 17.01 0.19
CA ARG A 100 -35.64 17.45 -0.52
C ARG A 100 -34.38 16.79 -0.01
N HIS A 101 -34.49 15.88 0.96
CA HIS A 101 -33.38 15.18 1.57
C HIS A 101 -32.76 14.20 0.56
N MET A 102 -31.51 14.41 0.18
CA MET A 102 -30.79 13.58 -0.79
C MET A 102 -29.85 12.56 -0.12
N GLY A 103 -29.54 12.76 1.16
CA GLY A 103 -28.68 11.87 1.93
C GLY A 103 -27.93 12.61 3.04
N TYR A 104 -26.93 11.97 3.63
CA TYR A 104 -26.18 12.52 4.76
C TYR A 104 -24.70 12.64 4.44
N LEU A 105 -24.07 13.76 4.82
CA LEU A 105 -22.61 13.87 4.72
C LEU A 105 -21.95 12.69 5.45
N TYR A 106 -20.90 12.13 4.84
CA TYR A 106 -20.13 11.05 5.47
C TYR A 106 -19.56 11.51 6.81
N SER A 107 -19.38 10.58 7.75
CA SER A 107 -18.83 10.86 9.09
C SER A 107 -17.50 11.63 9.03
N SER A 108 -16.65 11.37 8.04
CA SER A 108 -15.40 12.12 7.81
C SER A 108 -15.62 13.63 7.61
N ALA A 109 -16.75 14.01 7.03
CA ALA A 109 -17.17 15.38 6.79
C ALA A 109 -18.09 15.95 7.88
N LEU A 110 -18.44 15.21 8.96
CA LEU A 110 -19.41 15.62 9.99
C LEU A 110 -18.78 16.08 11.30
N HIS A 111 -17.59 15.59 11.65
CA HIS A 111 -17.15 15.60 13.06
C HIS A 111 -16.95 17.00 13.67
N VAL A 112 -16.98 18.09 12.88
CA VAL A 112 -16.65 19.46 13.34
C VAL A 112 -17.33 20.56 12.52
N THR A 113 -17.48 20.35 11.22
CA THR A 113 -18.30 21.20 10.35
C THR A 113 -19.77 21.16 10.76
N SER A 114 -20.27 20.05 11.31
CA SER A 114 -21.65 19.95 11.79
C SER A 114 -21.95 20.94 12.91
N GLU A 115 -21.01 21.15 13.85
CA GLU A 115 -21.18 22.13 14.91
C GLU A 115 -21.17 23.55 14.34
N SER A 116 -20.24 23.88 13.45
CA SER A 116 -20.20 25.18 12.79
C SER A 116 -21.44 25.46 11.93
N ILE A 117 -21.91 24.48 11.15
CA ILE A 117 -23.14 24.56 10.36
C ILE A 117 -24.35 24.70 11.28
N ARG A 118 -24.42 23.93 12.37
CA ARG A 118 -25.50 24.01 13.35
C ARG A 118 -25.52 25.37 14.03
N ARG A 119 -24.39 25.84 14.56
CA ARG A 119 -24.26 27.16 15.18
C ARG A 119 -24.65 28.26 14.22
N LEU A 120 -24.17 28.23 12.98
CA LEU A 120 -24.53 29.21 11.96
C LEU A 120 -26.05 29.17 11.68
N THR A 121 -26.64 27.99 11.55
CA THR A 121 -28.09 27.83 11.32
C THR A 121 -28.92 28.32 12.52
N GLU A 122 -28.53 27.96 13.75
CA GLU A 122 -29.25 28.29 14.99
C GLU A 122 -29.14 29.78 15.35
N GLU A 123 -27.94 30.37 15.23
CA GLU A 123 -27.69 31.76 15.60
C GLU A 123 -28.26 32.75 14.56
N THR A 124 -28.39 32.35 13.29
CA THR A 124 -28.93 33.22 12.22
C THR A 124 -30.37 32.92 11.83
N GLY A 125 -30.90 31.75 12.20
CA GLY A 125 -32.22 31.27 11.76
C GLY A 125 -32.32 31.02 10.25
N THR A 126 -31.21 31.06 9.51
CA THR A 126 -31.18 30.98 8.05
C THR A 126 -30.58 29.64 7.59
N PRO A 127 -31.16 28.96 6.59
CA PRO A 127 -30.59 27.72 6.07
C PRO A 127 -29.16 27.91 5.54
N VAL A 128 -28.27 26.99 5.88
CA VAL A 128 -26.87 27.01 5.44
C VAL A 128 -26.71 26.16 4.19
N GLY A 129 -25.80 26.54 3.30
CA GLY A 129 -25.50 25.80 2.09
C GLY A 129 -24.05 25.89 1.67
N CYS A 130 -23.70 25.09 0.67
CA CYS A 130 -22.40 25.13 0.03
C CYS A 130 -22.53 24.88 -1.48
N HIS A 131 -21.45 25.17 -2.20
CA HIS A 131 -21.33 24.82 -3.61
C HIS A 131 -21.05 23.32 -3.75
N GLY A 132 -21.28 22.77 -4.93
CA GLY A 132 -21.00 21.39 -5.27
C GLY A 132 -21.06 21.18 -6.78
N TRP A 133 -20.99 19.94 -7.21
CA TRP A 133 -21.21 19.58 -8.61
C TRP A 133 -21.75 18.16 -8.77
N ILE A 134 -22.40 17.93 -9.90
CA ILE A 134 -22.74 16.61 -10.40
C ILE A 134 -21.61 16.19 -11.34
N GLU A 135 -21.01 15.03 -11.12
CA GLU A 135 -19.98 14.45 -11.99
C GLU A 135 -20.60 13.93 -13.28
N LEU A 136 -19.97 14.21 -14.42
CA LEU A 136 -20.35 13.69 -15.73
C LEU A 136 -19.15 13.01 -16.38
N TYR A 137 -19.40 11.87 -16.99
CA TYR A 137 -18.41 11.06 -17.68
C TYR A 137 -18.76 10.96 -19.17
N ASP A 138 -17.73 10.88 -19.99
CA ASP A 138 -17.89 10.48 -21.39
C ASP A 138 -18.49 9.07 -21.43
N LEU A 139 -19.55 8.90 -22.22
CA LEU A 139 -20.20 7.60 -22.39
C LEU A 139 -19.18 6.55 -22.85
N GLU A 140 -18.22 6.91 -23.71
CA GLU A 140 -17.18 6.00 -24.21
C GLU A 140 -16.17 5.56 -23.13
N SER A 141 -16.07 6.29 -22.02
CA SER A 141 -15.17 5.99 -20.91
C SER A 141 -15.77 5.08 -19.84
N ASP A 142 -17.10 4.92 -19.85
CA ASP A 142 -17.81 4.02 -18.95
C ASP A 142 -17.68 2.57 -19.46
N SER A 143 -17.25 1.65 -18.59
CA SER A 143 -17.01 0.25 -18.97
C SER A 143 -18.24 -0.45 -19.54
N ARG A 144 -19.46 0.06 -19.29
CA ARG A 144 -20.73 -0.48 -19.80
C ARG A 144 -20.99 -0.11 -21.27
N PHE A 145 -20.26 0.86 -21.83
CA PHE A 145 -20.39 1.28 -23.23
C PHE A 145 -19.88 0.24 -24.22
N HIS A 146 -18.99 -0.66 -23.79
CA HIS A 146 -18.41 -1.71 -24.64
C HIS A 146 -19.14 -3.06 -24.54
N ASP A 147 -20.19 -3.17 -23.72
CA ASP A 147 -21.01 -4.39 -23.59
C ASP A 147 -22.22 -4.39 -24.57
N ASP A 148 -22.35 -3.38 -25.45
CA ASP A 148 -23.50 -3.16 -26.37
C ASP A 148 -23.47 -4.08 -27.62
N ASP A 149 -23.18 -5.36 -27.43
CA ASP A 149 -23.16 -6.40 -28.48
C ASP A 149 -24.13 -7.56 -28.17
N SER A 150 -25.31 -7.27 -27.60
CA SER A 150 -26.55 -8.07 -27.81
C SER A 150 -27.76 -7.53 -27.03
N GLU A 151 -28.79 -7.07 -27.74
CA GLU A 151 -30.21 -7.17 -27.34
C GLU A 151 -30.71 -6.47 -26.04
N ASP A 152 -30.16 -5.33 -25.64
CA ASP A 152 -30.55 -4.64 -24.37
C ASP A 152 -31.68 -3.59 -24.45
N ASP A 153 -32.40 -3.47 -25.57
CA ASP A 153 -33.66 -2.67 -25.58
C ASP A 153 -34.75 -3.26 -24.66
N ALA A 154 -34.53 -4.46 -24.09
CA ALA A 154 -35.45 -5.14 -23.19
C ALA A 154 -35.12 -4.99 -21.68
N GLU A 155 -33.91 -4.57 -21.28
CA GLU A 155 -33.52 -4.50 -19.85
C GLU A 155 -33.99 -3.22 -19.13
N ASP A 156 -34.32 -2.14 -19.84
CA ASP A 156 -34.85 -0.90 -19.21
C ASP A 156 -36.33 -1.01 -18.78
N ALA A 157 -37.03 -2.11 -19.10
CA ALA A 157 -38.46 -2.28 -18.76
C ALA A 157 -38.70 -2.53 -17.26
N ASP A 158 -37.74 -3.14 -16.57
CA ASP A 158 -37.81 -3.51 -15.14
C ASP A 158 -36.80 -2.72 -14.27
N TRP A 159 -36.18 -1.66 -14.80
CA TRP A 159 -35.23 -0.83 -14.07
C TRP A 159 -35.93 0.06 -13.02
N GLU A 160 -35.49 0.00 -11.77
CA GLU A 160 -35.92 0.89 -10.69
C GLU A 160 -34.72 1.70 -10.16
N PRO A 161 -34.90 3.01 -9.86
CA PRO A 161 -33.83 3.82 -9.30
C PRO A 161 -33.36 3.31 -7.95
N ASP A 162 -32.04 3.23 -7.75
CA ASP A 162 -31.45 2.90 -6.46
C ASP A 162 -30.36 3.91 -6.03
N ARG A 163 -29.76 3.69 -4.87
CA ARG A 163 -28.75 4.57 -4.27
C ARG A 163 -27.41 4.62 -5.02
N HIS A 164 -27.12 3.62 -5.84
CA HIS A 164 -25.93 3.52 -6.68
C HIS A 164 -26.21 4.02 -8.10
N GLU A 165 -27.44 3.81 -8.59
CA GLU A 165 -27.88 4.19 -9.93
C GLU A 165 -29.24 4.93 -9.88
N PRO A 166 -29.22 6.26 -9.61
CA PRO A 166 -30.45 7.04 -9.53
C PRO A 166 -31.00 7.47 -10.90
N VAL A 167 -30.27 7.25 -11.99
CA VAL A 167 -30.61 7.63 -13.38
C VAL A 167 -30.44 6.43 -14.30
N SER A 168 -31.45 6.12 -15.12
CA SER A 168 -31.43 4.95 -16.02
C SER A 168 -30.41 5.13 -17.14
N TRP A 169 -30.04 4.03 -17.79
CA TRP A 169 -29.12 4.09 -18.92
C TRP A 169 -29.73 4.80 -20.13
N ALA A 170 -31.01 4.56 -20.45
CA ALA A 170 -31.72 5.33 -21.48
C ALA A 170 -31.73 6.84 -21.20
N GLU A 171 -31.92 7.26 -19.95
CA GLU A 171 -31.84 8.67 -19.58
C GLU A 171 -30.42 9.23 -19.76
N GLN A 172 -29.38 8.49 -19.34
CA GLN A 172 -27.98 8.90 -19.51
C GLN A 172 -27.59 9.01 -21.00
N LYS A 173 -27.98 8.05 -21.84
CA LYS A 173 -27.84 8.10 -23.31
C LYS A 173 -28.57 9.32 -23.90
N ALA A 174 -29.79 9.63 -23.42
CA ALA A 174 -30.55 10.79 -23.88
C ALA A 174 -29.91 12.14 -23.53
N PHE A 175 -29.21 12.23 -22.39
CA PHE A 175 -28.45 13.44 -22.00
C PHE A 175 -27.04 13.49 -22.61
N GLY A 176 -26.54 12.38 -23.20
CA GLY A 176 -25.23 12.31 -23.83
C GLY A 176 -24.05 12.15 -22.87
N TYR A 177 -24.29 11.86 -21.59
CA TYR A 177 -23.25 11.68 -20.56
C TYR A 177 -23.65 10.59 -19.56
N ALA A 178 -22.66 9.86 -19.06
CA ALA A 178 -22.85 9.00 -17.89
C ALA A 178 -22.82 9.87 -16.62
N VAL A 179 -23.81 9.67 -15.73
CA VAL A 179 -24.02 10.52 -14.55
C VAL A 179 -23.35 9.89 -13.32
N GLY A 180 -22.40 10.62 -12.76
CA GLY A 180 -21.66 10.22 -11.57
C GLY A 180 -22.28 10.69 -10.25
N SER A 181 -21.45 10.80 -9.22
CA SER A 181 -21.90 11.21 -7.89
C SER A 181 -22.13 12.72 -7.78
N VAL A 182 -23.00 13.13 -6.86
CA VAL A 182 -23.09 14.53 -6.42
C VAL A 182 -22.02 14.78 -5.36
N ARG A 183 -21.13 15.73 -5.61
CA ARG A 183 -20.08 16.19 -4.69
C ARG A 183 -20.47 17.51 -4.08
N VAL A 184 -20.18 17.69 -2.79
CA VAL A 184 -20.28 18.98 -2.11
C VAL A 184 -18.88 19.55 -1.92
N LEU A 185 -18.73 20.86 -2.02
CA LEU A 185 -17.46 21.56 -1.87
C LEU A 185 -17.42 22.24 -0.50
N LEU A 186 -16.52 21.77 0.36
CA LEU A 186 -16.34 22.31 1.69
C LEU A 186 -14.85 22.55 1.95
N PRO A 187 -14.48 23.73 2.49
CA PRO A 187 -13.13 23.99 2.95
C PRO A 187 -12.71 23.01 4.04
N GLU A 188 -11.41 22.96 4.29
CA GLU A 188 -10.87 22.22 5.42
C GLU A 188 -11.54 22.66 6.74
N ARG A 189 -11.69 21.69 7.65
CA ARG A 189 -12.29 21.84 8.99
C ARG A 189 -11.98 23.18 9.68
N GLN A 190 -10.69 23.54 9.77
CA GLN A 190 -10.26 24.72 10.51
C GLN A 190 -10.74 26.01 9.84
N THR A 191 -10.75 26.01 8.51
CA THR A 191 -11.22 27.11 7.67
C THR A 191 -12.72 27.33 7.82
N VAL A 192 -13.54 26.26 7.78
CA VAL A 192 -15.00 26.38 7.98
C VAL A 192 -15.32 27.01 9.34
N ARG A 193 -14.61 26.56 10.39
CA ARG A 193 -14.80 27.13 11.73
C ARG A 193 -14.43 28.61 11.78
N ALA A 194 -13.26 28.98 11.23
CA ALA A 194 -12.82 30.38 11.21
C ALA A 194 -13.78 31.29 10.42
N LEU A 195 -14.30 30.81 9.29
CA LEU A 195 -15.28 31.53 8.47
C LEU A 195 -16.60 31.77 9.22
N VAL A 196 -17.10 30.76 9.93
CA VAL A 196 -18.32 30.87 10.72
C VAL A 196 -18.11 31.78 11.93
N ASP A 197 -17.02 31.62 12.67
CA ASP A 197 -16.72 32.46 13.84
C ASP A 197 -16.54 33.94 13.43
N ALA A 198 -15.87 34.20 12.29
CA ALA A 198 -15.75 35.54 11.74
C ALA A 198 -17.12 36.14 11.37
N TYR A 199 -17.94 35.40 10.61
CA TYR A 199 -19.27 35.85 10.21
C TYR A 199 -20.16 36.17 11.42
N LEU A 200 -20.22 35.26 12.41
CA LEU A 200 -21.02 35.47 13.62
C LEU A 200 -20.48 36.61 14.49
N SER A 201 -19.17 36.87 14.48
CA SER A 201 -18.60 38.02 15.20
C SER A 201 -18.96 39.37 14.57
N GLU A 202 -19.00 39.43 13.24
CA GLU A 202 -19.38 40.64 12.48
C GLU A 202 -20.89 40.90 12.51
N HIS A 203 -21.70 39.83 12.60
CA HIS A 203 -23.17 39.89 12.54
C HIS A 203 -23.82 39.69 13.90
N ARG A 204 -23.03 39.81 14.99
CA ARG A 204 -23.53 39.74 16.36
C ARG A 204 -24.50 40.90 16.59
N PRO A 205 -25.76 40.67 16.99
CA PRO A 205 -26.67 41.76 17.29
C PRO A 205 -26.12 42.59 18.45
N GLU A 206 -26.13 43.92 18.33
CA GLU A 206 -25.98 44.79 19.51
C GLU A 206 -26.95 44.33 20.59
N ALA A 207 -26.44 44.19 21.82
CA ALA A 207 -27.19 43.71 22.98
C ALA A 207 -28.42 44.61 23.20
N GLY A 208 -29.59 44.14 22.77
CA GLY A 208 -30.83 44.92 22.89
C GLY A 208 -32.04 44.45 22.07
N ARG A 209 -31.89 43.51 21.12
CA ARG A 209 -33.05 42.87 20.48
C ARG A 209 -33.40 41.57 21.20
N GLU A 210 -34.60 41.51 21.78
CA GLU A 210 -35.21 40.24 22.19
C GLU A 210 -35.16 39.25 21.02
N PRO A 211 -34.81 37.98 21.27
CA PRO A 211 -34.77 36.97 20.23
C PRO A 211 -36.16 36.87 19.58
N ALA A 212 -36.22 37.13 18.27
CA ALA A 212 -37.39 36.77 17.48
C ALA A 212 -37.69 35.28 17.73
N PRO A 213 -38.97 34.89 17.89
CA PRO A 213 -39.32 33.53 18.28
C PRO A 213 -38.76 32.56 17.24
N ALA A 214 -37.95 31.62 17.74
CA ALA A 214 -37.36 30.55 16.97
C ALA A 214 -38.41 29.91 16.04
N GLY A 215 -38.09 29.84 14.74
CA GLY A 215 -38.81 29.04 13.76
C GLY A 215 -38.65 27.52 13.96
N GLY A 216 -38.45 27.06 15.21
CA GLY A 216 -38.56 25.67 15.61
C GLY A 216 -39.76 25.54 16.54
N GLU A 217 -40.84 24.93 16.06
CA GLU A 217 -42.09 24.78 16.80
C GLU A 217 -41.88 24.30 18.26
N PRO A 218 -42.31 25.09 19.27
CA PRO A 218 -42.26 24.72 20.69
C PRO A 218 -43.03 23.43 21.03
N GLY A 219 -43.94 23.00 20.15
CA GLY A 219 -44.67 21.74 20.26
C GLY A 219 -43.77 20.51 20.11
N LEU A 220 -42.70 20.58 19.31
CA LEU A 220 -41.88 19.42 18.96
C LEU A 220 -41.02 18.95 20.13
N ARG A 221 -40.36 19.86 20.86
CA ARG A 221 -39.56 19.53 22.05
C ARG A 221 -40.39 18.94 23.18
N ARG A 222 -41.61 19.47 23.41
CA ARG A 222 -42.54 18.96 24.43
C ARG A 222 -43.10 17.60 24.04
N ALA A 223 -43.52 17.43 22.78
CA ALA A 223 -44.00 16.17 22.25
C ALA A 223 -42.91 15.07 22.22
N LEU A 224 -41.65 15.43 21.97
CA LEU A 224 -40.50 14.50 21.99
C LEU A 224 -40.12 14.08 23.41
N ALA A 225 -40.04 15.01 24.36
CA ALA A 225 -39.79 14.69 25.76
C ALA A 225 -40.91 13.79 26.33
N GLU A 226 -42.17 14.07 25.96
CA GLU A 226 -43.31 13.23 26.36
C GLU A 226 -43.29 11.86 25.66
N ARG A 227 -42.98 11.77 24.35
CA ARG A 227 -42.87 10.49 23.64
C ARG A 227 -41.68 9.64 24.11
N LEU A 228 -40.52 10.25 24.39
CA LEU A 228 -39.35 9.54 24.92
C LEU A 228 -39.61 9.07 26.36
N ALA A 229 -40.20 9.90 27.20
CA ALA A 229 -40.58 9.52 28.56
C ALA A 229 -41.69 8.47 28.57
N VAL A 230 -42.63 8.51 27.61
CA VAL A 230 -43.63 7.45 27.43
C VAL A 230 -42.95 6.19 26.92
N ARG A 231 -42.11 6.21 25.89
CA ARG A 231 -41.41 5.01 25.38
C ARG A 231 -40.47 4.40 26.41
N LEU A 232 -39.73 5.22 27.18
CA LEU A 232 -38.89 4.74 28.28
C LEU A 232 -39.75 4.13 29.38
N ARG A 233 -40.84 4.79 29.80
CA ARG A 233 -41.76 4.20 30.78
C ARG A 233 -42.46 2.96 30.26
N THR A 234 -42.88 2.89 29.01
CA THR A 234 -43.52 1.73 28.40
C THR A 234 -42.51 0.59 28.23
N ALA A 235 -41.27 0.86 27.84
CA ALA A 235 -40.20 -0.15 27.74
C ALA A 235 -39.74 -0.63 29.13
N LEU A 236 -39.64 0.27 30.11
CA LEU A 236 -39.34 -0.06 31.51
C LEU A 236 -40.49 -0.85 32.14
N SER A 237 -41.74 -0.47 31.90
CA SER A 237 -42.95 -1.16 32.39
C SER A 237 -43.17 -2.51 31.69
N HIS A 238 -42.94 -2.63 30.38
CA HIS A 238 -42.97 -3.93 29.68
C HIS A 238 -41.87 -4.88 30.19
N ARG A 239 -40.67 -4.35 30.48
CA ARG A 239 -39.56 -5.14 31.03
C ARG A 239 -39.76 -5.51 32.50
N ALA A 240 -40.40 -4.63 33.29
CA ALA A 240 -40.76 -4.90 34.69
C ALA A 240 -41.95 -5.88 34.80
N ALA A 241 -42.97 -5.75 33.96
CA ALA A 241 -44.15 -6.63 33.94
C ALA A 241 -43.84 -8.03 33.38
N GLY A 242 -42.82 -8.17 32.53
CA GLY A 242 -42.40 -9.46 31.95
C GLY A 242 -41.48 -10.32 32.84
N GLY A 243 -41.14 -9.89 34.06
CA GLY A 243 -40.28 -10.67 34.98
C GLY A 243 -38.86 -10.96 34.47
N ALA A 244 -38.41 -10.22 33.45
CA ALA A 244 -37.13 -10.41 32.76
C ALA A 244 -36.02 -9.48 33.25
N TRP A 245 -36.32 -8.59 34.21
CA TRP A 245 -35.32 -7.72 34.81
C TRP A 245 -34.31 -8.56 35.60
N GLY A 246 -33.04 -8.46 35.25
CA GLY A 246 -31.96 -9.26 35.84
C GLY A 246 -31.75 -10.64 35.22
N ARG A 247 -32.53 -11.04 34.20
CA ARG A 247 -32.25 -12.26 33.44
C ARG A 247 -31.20 -11.99 32.37
N GLU A 248 -30.19 -12.84 32.34
CA GLU A 248 -29.09 -12.77 31.39
C GLU A 248 -29.59 -12.89 29.94
N THR A 249 -29.37 -11.85 29.13
CA THR A 249 -29.74 -11.85 27.71
C THR A 249 -28.73 -12.63 26.87
N ALA A 250 -29.10 -12.99 25.63
CA ALA A 250 -28.15 -13.60 24.68
C ALA A 250 -26.93 -12.68 24.43
N ARG A 251 -27.14 -11.36 24.46
CA ARG A 251 -26.10 -10.34 24.34
C ARG A 251 -25.18 -10.31 25.56
N ASP A 252 -25.73 -10.46 26.77
CA ASP A 252 -24.94 -10.57 28.00
C ASP A 252 -24.09 -11.84 28.02
N ARG A 253 -24.68 -13.00 27.63
CA ARG A 253 -23.94 -14.26 27.47
C ARG A 253 -22.80 -14.14 26.46
N ALA A 254 -23.06 -13.52 25.31
CA ALA A 254 -22.03 -13.30 24.29
C ALA A 254 -20.92 -12.38 24.79
N ARG A 255 -21.25 -11.33 25.54
CA ARG A 255 -20.26 -10.45 26.18
C ARG A 255 -19.39 -11.23 27.18
N LEU A 256 -20.01 -11.97 28.10
CA LEU A 256 -19.30 -12.73 29.13
C LEU A 256 -18.36 -13.79 28.51
N ARG A 257 -18.78 -14.43 27.40
CA ARG A 257 -17.89 -15.32 26.63
C ARG A 257 -16.67 -14.59 26.08
N ARG A 258 -16.85 -13.44 25.42
CA ARG A 258 -15.72 -12.65 24.89
C ARG A 258 -14.78 -12.16 25.99
N ASP A 259 -15.32 -11.75 27.13
CA ASP A 259 -14.51 -11.33 28.28
C ASP A 259 -13.71 -12.52 28.85
N ALA A 260 -14.33 -13.70 28.95
CA ALA A 260 -13.64 -14.91 29.38
C ALA A 260 -12.55 -15.35 28.40
N GLU A 261 -12.78 -15.23 27.09
CA GLU A 261 -11.81 -15.51 26.03
C GLU A 261 -10.64 -14.52 26.00
N ALA A 262 -10.86 -13.27 26.44
CA ALA A 262 -9.81 -12.25 26.51
C ALA A 262 -8.79 -12.49 27.64
N LEU A 263 -9.20 -13.11 28.76
CA LEU A 263 -8.32 -13.29 29.93
C LEU A 263 -7.07 -14.16 29.67
N PRO A 264 -7.15 -15.33 28.99
CA PRO A 264 -5.97 -16.09 28.59
C PRO A 264 -5.02 -15.31 27.67
N LEU A 265 -5.56 -14.45 26.78
CA LEU A 265 -4.76 -13.64 25.86
C LEU A 265 -3.90 -12.62 26.62
N LEU A 266 -4.46 -11.96 27.64
CA LEU A 266 -3.72 -11.02 28.48
C LEU A 266 -2.48 -11.66 29.13
N ARG A 267 -2.61 -12.89 29.64
CA ARG A 267 -1.49 -13.66 30.21
C ARG A 267 -0.45 -14.03 29.16
N ALA A 268 -0.89 -14.45 27.97
CA ALA A 268 0.01 -14.78 26.88
C ALA A 268 0.81 -13.56 26.37
N TRP A 269 0.23 -12.36 26.45
CA TRP A 269 0.92 -11.12 26.06
C TRP A 269 2.06 -10.75 27.00
N GLU A 270 1.92 -11.01 28.29
CA GLU A 270 2.99 -10.74 29.26
C GLU A 270 4.24 -11.57 28.93
N ALA A 271 4.08 -12.88 28.72
CA ALA A 271 5.17 -13.75 28.28
C ALA A 271 5.77 -13.27 26.94
N TYR A 272 4.93 -12.88 25.98
CA TYR A 272 5.37 -12.39 24.68
C TYR A 272 6.24 -11.14 24.77
N ARG A 273 5.80 -10.11 25.51
CA ARG A 273 6.53 -8.85 25.61
C ARG A 273 7.89 -9.00 26.27
N SER A 274 8.02 -9.97 27.17
CA SER A 274 9.29 -10.29 27.83
C SER A 274 10.26 -11.09 26.95
N SER A 275 9.77 -11.70 25.87
CA SER A 275 10.62 -12.46 24.94
C SER A 275 11.33 -11.53 23.94
N ALA A 276 12.57 -11.87 23.59
CA ALA A 276 13.33 -11.15 22.57
C ALA A 276 12.65 -11.26 21.19
N HIS A 277 12.68 -10.17 20.42
CA HIS A 277 12.31 -10.22 19.00
C HIS A 277 13.51 -10.61 18.12
N GLY A 278 13.23 -11.15 16.94
CA GLY A 278 14.27 -11.63 16.04
C GLY A 278 14.79 -10.61 15.02
N PHE A 279 14.13 -9.47 14.85
CA PHE A 279 14.52 -8.44 13.88
C PHE A 279 15.81 -7.72 14.29
N ARG A 280 16.64 -7.35 13.32
CA ARG A 280 17.95 -6.71 13.52
C ARG A 280 18.19 -5.60 12.51
N GLY A 281 18.99 -4.61 12.90
CA GLY A 281 19.50 -3.58 11.98
C GLY A 281 18.43 -2.77 11.28
N LEU A 282 17.36 -2.37 11.99
CA LEU A 282 16.24 -1.66 11.38
C LEU A 282 16.69 -0.34 10.71
N ARG A 283 16.20 -0.13 9.48
CA ARG A 283 16.42 1.10 8.70
C ARG A 283 15.13 1.55 8.03
N ALA A 284 14.92 2.85 7.93
CA ALA A 284 13.80 3.40 7.15
C ALA A 284 14.25 3.68 5.70
N VAL A 285 13.35 3.47 4.75
CA VAL A 285 13.56 3.75 3.33
C VAL A 285 12.33 4.40 2.71
N THR A 286 12.55 5.37 1.82
CA THR A 286 11.49 5.98 1.02
C THR A 286 11.28 5.18 -0.27
N ARG A 287 10.04 4.80 -0.56
CA ARG A 287 9.62 4.24 -1.86
C ARG A 287 8.51 5.08 -2.46
N SER A 288 8.73 5.58 -3.67
CA SER A 288 7.71 6.31 -4.43
C SER A 288 7.24 5.47 -5.60
N VAL A 289 5.94 5.19 -5.66
CA VAL A 289 5.31 4.45 -6.77
C VAL A 289 4.15 5.29 -7.27
N PHE A 290 4.14 5.64 -8.57
CA PHE A 290 3.11 6.49 -9.19
C PHE A 290 2.80 7.77 -8.39
N ARG A 291 3.85 8.47 -7.93
CA ARG A 291 3.75 9.69 -7.08
C ARG A 291 3.17 9.48 -5.67
N HIS A 292 2.87 8.25 -5.26
CA HIS A 292 2.59 7.91 -3.88
C HIS A 292 3.89 7.53 -3.15
N THR A 293 4.30 8.38 -2.22
CA THR A 293 5.46 8.15 -1.38
C THR A 293 5.05 7.34 -0.15
N ARG A 294 5.77 6.26 0.12
CA ARG A 294 5.63 5.42 1.30
C ARG A 294 6.98 5.34 2.01
N ILE A 295 6.95 5.30 3.34
CA ILE A 295 8.15 5.17 4.14
C ILE A 295 8.06 3.82 4.86
N LEU A 296 8.97 2.93 4.50
CA LEU A 296 8.98 1.55 5.00
C LEU A 296 10.10 1.40 6.03
N VAL A 297 9.84 0.66 7.09
CA VAL A 297 10.86 0.21 8.05
C VAL A 297 11.23 -1.21 7.69
N LEU A 298 12.48 -1.42 7.31
CA LEU A 298 13.02 -2.71 6.90
C LEU A 298 14.06 -3.19 7.92
N ASP A 299 14.18 -4.51 8.10
CA ASP A 299 15.31 -5.10 8.83
C ASP A 299 16.56 -5.24 7.93
N GLU A 300 17.64 -5.76 8.50
CA GLU A 300 18.91 -6.00 7.78
C GLU A 300 18.78 -7.02 6.65
N SER A 301 17.81 -7.94 6.74
CA SER A 301 17.50 -8.88 5.67
C SER A 301 16.77 -8.19 4.51
N GLY A 302 16.07 -7.08 4.76
CA GLY A 302 15.25 -6.34 3.81
C GLY A 302 13.75 -6.57 3.97
N VAL A 303 13.33 -7.35 4.97
CA VAL A 303 11.92 -7.60 5.30
C VAL A 303 11.26 -6.33 5.79
N GLN A 304 10.03 -6.09 5.36
CA GLN A 304 9.22 -5.00 5.90
C GLN A 304 8.70 -5.34 7.30
N VAL A 305 9.25 -4.65 8.30
CA VAL A 305 8.83 -4.71 9.71
C VAL A 305 7.74 -3.69 10.00
N GLY A 306 7.71 -2.58 9.26
CA GLY A 306 6.75 -1.52 9.48
C GLY A 306 6.56 -0.57 8.31
N GLN A 307 5.59 0.33 8.48
CA GLN A 307 5.32 1.43 7.56
C GLN A 307 4.88 2.65 8.36
N TYR A 308 5.52 3.78 8.06
CA TYR A 308 5.04 5.10 8.45
C TYR A 308 4.09 5.62 7.37
N HIS A 309 2.90 6.04 7.78
CA HIS A 309 1.86 6.53 6.90
C HIS A 309 1.98 8.06 6.81
N LEU A 310 2.23 8.61 5.63
CA LEU A 310 2.38 10.06 5.44
C LEU A 310 1.02 10.76 5.29
N PRO A 311 0.92 12.07 5.61
CA PRO A 311 1.97 12.92 6.21
C PRO A 311 2.15 12.69 7.73
N ASP A 312 1.05 12.47 8.46
CA ASP A 312 1.02 12.38 9.94
C ASP A 312 0.30 11.12 10.45
N GLY A 313 0.35 10.04 9.68
CA GLY A 313 -0.27 8.77 10.04
C GLY A 313 0.59 7.93 11.00
N PRO A 314 0.03 6.85 11.58
CA PRO A 314 0.74 6.06 12.59
C PRO A 314 1.95 5.32 12.00
N LEU A 315 2.98 5.11 12.81
CA LEU A 315 3.94 4.03 12.57
C LEU A 315 3.26 2.68 12.86
N THR A 316 2.92 1.93 11.82
CA THR A 316 2.39 0.56 11.94
C THR A 316 3.51 -0.47 11.86
N LEU A 317 3.49 -1.45 12.75
CA LEU A 317 4.52 -2.49 12.90
C LEU A 317 3.90 -3.88 12.86
N VAL A 318 4.64 -4.86 12.35
CA VAL A 318 4.27 -6.29 12.44
C VAL A 318 4.58 -6.89 13.81
N ASP A 319 5.44 -6.23 14.58
CA ASP A 319 5.83 -6.58 15.95
C ASP A 319 6.06 -5.30 16.76
N GLU A 320 5.21 -5.09 17.77
CA GLU A 320 5.22 -3.86 18.57
C GLU A 320 6.44 -3.71 19.49
N ARG A 321 7.19 -4.80 19.73
CA ARG A 321 8.41 -4.78 20.55
C ARG A 321 9.53 -3.98 19.89
N VAL A 322 9.55 -3.91 18.56
CA VAL A 322 10.60 -3.23 17.78
C VAL A 322 10.42 -1.71 17.67
N ARG A 323 9.39 -1.14 18.30
CA ARG A 323 9.03 0.28 18.11
C ARG A 323 10.16 1.25 18.41
N SER A 324 10.93 1.02 19.47
CA SER A 324 12.06 1.88 19.84
C SER A 324 13.12 1.92 18.73
N GLU A 325 13.48 0.76 18.18
CA GLU A 325 14.42 0.64 17.07
C GLU A 325 13.87 1.25 15.78
N ALA A 326 12.57 1.05 15.50
CA ALA A 326 11.91 1.60 14.31
C ALA A 326 11.84 3.14 14.34
N LEU A 327 11.54 3.74 15.50
CA LEU A 327 11.55 5.19 15.67
C LEU A 327 12.96 5.78 15.49
N ARG A 328 13.99 5.10 16.01
CA ARG A 328 15.38 5.48 15.77
C ARG A 328 15.73 5.40 14.28
N ALA A 329 15.28 4.36 13.58
CA ALA A 329 15.49 4.20 12.15
C ALA A 329 14.83 5.34 11.33
N LEU A 330 13.63 5.78 11.71
CA LEU A 330 12.94 6.92 11.09
C LEU A 330 13.68 8.25 11.34
N ARG A 331 14.16 8.49 12.57
CA ARG A 331 14.96 9.68 12.91
C ARG A 331 16.26 9.75 12.11
N VAL A 332 16.98 8.63 11.98
CA VAL A 332 18.19 8.55 11.14
C VAL A 332 17.88 8.85 9.66
N HIS A 333 16.68 8.48 9.20
CA HIS A 333 16.19 8.78 7.86
C HIS A 333 15.69 10.23 7.69
N GLY A 334 15.73 11.05 8.74
CA GLY A 334 15.35 12.47 8.70
C GLY A 334 13.87 12.74 8.95
N LEU A 335 13.13 11.78 9.54
CA LEU A 335 11.75 11.99 9.99
C LEU A 335 11.71 12.09 11.50
N ASP A 336 11.23 13.22 11.99
CA ASP A 336 10.89 13.37 13.40
C ASP A 336 9.42 13.01 13.58
N VAL A 337 9.17 11.88 14.24
CA VAL A 337 7.83 11.36 14.49
C VAL A 337 7.51 11.57 15.95
N ASP A 338 6.39 12.23 16.23
CA ASP A 338 5.87 12.41 17.59
C ASP A 338 5.75 11.05 18.28
N ALA A 339 6.66 10.81 19.22
CA ALA A 339 6.75 9.59 19.99
C ALA A 339 6.67 9.91 21.49
N PRO A 340 6.09 9.02 22.31
CA PRO A 340 6.10 9.19 23.75
C PRO A 340 7.52 9.27 24.29
N GLU A 341 7.77 10.18 25.24
CA GLU A 341 9.08 10.37 25.87
C GLU A 341 9.61 9.11 26.56
N ASP A 342 8.71 8.26 27.09
CA ASP A 342 9.06 7.02 27.77
C ASP A 342 8.22 5.82 27.27
N LEU A 343 8.77 5.08 26.31
CA LEU A 343 8.19 3.82 25.82
C LEU A 343 8.37 2.65 26.79
N ALA A 344 9.31 2.73 27.73
CA ALA A 344 9.55 1.67 28.72
C ALA A 344 8.45 1.67 29.79
N ALA A 345 7.95 2.85 30.18
CA ALA A 345 6.78 2.99 31.05
C ALA A 345 5.44 2.56 30.40
N LEU A 346 5.44 2.25 29.09
CA LEU A 346 4.28 1.80 28.33
C LEU A 346 4.43 0.32 27.94
N ASP A 347 4.79 -0.54 28.89
CA ASP A 347 5.03 -1.97 28.68
C ASP A 347 3.74 -2.83 28.64
N GLY A 348 2.60 -2.32 29.10
CA GLY A 348 1.32 -3.04 29.14
C GLY A 348 0.56 -3.20 27.81
N PHE A 349 1.22 -3.23 26.66
CA PHE A 349 0.58 -3.25 25.33
C PHE A 349 0.15 -4.66 24.87
N PRO A 350 -0.89 -4.82 24.03
CA PRO A 350 -1.31 -6.11 23.51
C PRO A 350 -0.34 -6.64 22.46
N ASP A 351 -0.32 -7.96 22.28
CA ASP A 351 0.21 -8.50 21.03
C ASP A 351 -0.80 -8.32 19.90
N ALA A 352 -0.68 -7.17 19.23
CA ALA A 352 -1.58 -6.77 18.16
C ALA A 352 -0.84 -5.95 17.12
N VAL A 353 -1.43 -5.92 15.92
CA VAL A 353 -1.01 -5.08 14.81
C VAL A 353 -2.09 -4.05 14.53
N VAL A 354 -1.68 -2.80 14.31
CA VAL A 354 -2.56 -1.74 13.83
C VAL A 354 -2.61 -1.77 12.31
N VAL A 355 -3.81 -1.80 11.75
CA VAL A 355 -4.08 -1.70 10.31
C VAL A 355 -4.88 -0.43 10.05
N VAL A 356 -4.37 0.44 9.19
CA VAL A 356 -5.05 1.69 8.82
C VAL A 356 -5.89 1.43 7.59
N ALA A 357 -7.20 1.64 7.68
CA ALA A 357 -8.14 1.52 6.57
C ALA A 357 -9.20 2.62 6.66
N ALA A 358 -9.40 3.36 5.56
CA ALA A 358 -10.42 4.40 5.45
C ALA A 358 -10.42 5.42 6.61
N GLY A 359 -9.24 5.84 7.07
CA GLY A 359 -9.09 6.80 8.18
C GLY A 359 -9.20 6.21 9.58
N THR A 360 -9.62 4.95 9.73
CA THR A 360 -9.72 4.25 11.03
C THR A 360 -8.56 3.28 11.27
N TRP A 361 -8.25 3.03 12.54
CA TRP A 361 -7.18 2.14 12.98
C TRP A 361 -7.80 0.85 13.54
N SER A 362 -7.82 -0.21 12.73
CA SER A 362 -8.21 -1.55 13.16
C SER A 362 -7.10 -2.16 14.01
N ILE A 363 -7.42 -2.62 15.23
CA ILE A 363 -6.48 -3.29 16.13
C ILE A 363 -6.73 -4.79 16.06
N ARG A 364 -5.79 -5.51 15.45
CA ARG A 364 -5.94 -6.94 15.15
C ARG A 364 -4.98 -7.77 15.98
N LEU A 365 -5.49 -8.82 16.61
CA LEU A 365 -4.69 -9.65 17.50
C LEU A 365 -3.76 -10.53 16.68
N SER A 366 -2.47 -10.45 16.97
CA SER A 366 -1.46 -11.22 16.24
C SER A 366 -1.66 -12.71 16.49
N LYS A 367 -1.42 -13.50 15.45
CA LYS A 367 -1.35 -14.96 15.53
C LYS A 367 -0.10 -15.42 14.79
N PRO A 368 0.70 -16.35 15.35
CA PRO A 368 1.89 -16.84 14.70
C PRO A 368 1.62 -17.30 13.26
N GLY A 369 2.47 -16.84 12.34
CA GLY A 369 2.46 -17.25 10.94
C GLY A 369 1.30 -16.72 10.10
N LEU A 370 0.39 -15.89 10.62
CA LEU A 370 -0.72 -15.32 9.84
C LEU A 370 -0.40 -13.95 9.23
N SER A 371 -0.99 -13.67 8.08
CA SER A 371 -0.91 -12.36 7.42
C SER A 371 -1.87 -11.35 8.08
N ARG A 372 -1.52 -10.04 8.03
CA ARG A 372 -2.24 -8.95 8.71
C ARG A 372 -3.73 -8.87 8.34
N ASP A 373 -4.05 -9.18 7.09
CA ASP A 373 -5.41 -9.18 6.54
C ASP A 373 -6.28 -10.28 7.16
N ARG A 374 -5.69 -11.40 7.60
CA ARG A 374 -6.37 -12.57 8.19
C ARG A 374 -6.44 -12.57 9.72
N LEU A 375 -5.87 -11.57 10.37
CA LEU A 375 -5.91 -11.48 11.83
C LEU A 375 -7.31 -11.08 12.31
N PRO A 376 -7.78 -11.66 13.43
CA PRO A 376 -9.05 -11.26 14.02
C PRO A 376 -8.94 -9.84 14.60
N GLU A 377 -9.95 -9.02 14.36
CA GLU A 377 -10.08 -7.69 14.93
C GLU A 377 -10.66 -7.78 16.35
N ALA A 378 -10.02 -7.10 17.30
CA ALA A 378 -10.47 -7.06 18.71
C ALA A 378 -10.98 -5.68 19.14
N GLY A 379 -10.79 -4.68 18.28
CA GLY A 379 -11.23 -3.31 18.50
C GLY A 379 -10.72 -2.41 17.37
N TRP A 380 -11.17 -1.17 17.39
CA TRP A 380 -10.75 -0.16 16.43
C TRP A 380 -10.71 1.20 17.10
N PHE A 381 -9.83 2.05 16.60
CA PHE A 381 -9.66 3.43 17.04
C PHE A 381 -10.01 4.37 15.89
N ASP A 382 -10.77 5.39 16.22
CA ASP A 382 -11.09 6.49 15.32
C ASP A 382 -10.23 7.71 15.68
N PRO A 383 -9.22 8.06 14.87
CA PRO A 383 -8.42 9.26 15.08
C PRO A 383 -9.26 10.54 15.12
N ASP A 384 -10.36 10.60 14.38
CA ASP A 384 -11.16 11.82 14.23
C ASP A 384 -12.01 12.12 15.46
N SER A 385 -12.59 11.11 16.11
CA SER A 385 -13.30 11.27 17.40
C SER A 385 -12.41 11.05 18.62
N GLY A 386 -11.23 10.48 18.45
CA GLY A 386 -10.41 9.99 19.57
C GLY A 386 -11.06 8.83 20.32
N THR A 387 -12.03 8.12 19.73
CA THR A 387 -12.74 7.02 20.38
C THR A 387 -12.07 5.68 20.10
N LEU A 388 -11.70 4.96 21.16
CA LEU A 388 -11.29 3.56 21.10
C LEU A 388 -12.49 2.68 21.43
N THR A 389 -12.93 1.84 20.49
CA THR A 389 -13.96 0.82 20.72
C THR A 389 -13.33 -0.55 20.87
N VAL A 390 -13.57 -1.23 22.00
CA VAL A 390 -13.09 -2.59 22.27
C VAL A 390 -14.22 -3.62 22.32
N TYR A 391 -13.95 -4.87 21.92
CA TYR A 391 -14.99 -5.91 21.88
C TYR A 391 -15.08 -6.77 23.14
N ALA A 392 -14.08 -6.68 24.02
CA ALA A 392 -14.03 -7.30 25.33
C ALA A 392 -13.50 -6.30 26.35
N ALA A 393 -14.14 -6.23 27.52
CA ALA A 393 -13.82 -5.24 28.55
C ALA A 393 -12.36 -5.36 29.06
N PRO A 394 -11.78 -6.57 29.26
CA PRO A 394 -10.39 -6.70 29.69
C PRO A 394 -9.35 -6.12 28.71
N LEU A 395 -9.73 -5.86 27.45
CA LEU A 395 -8.83 -5.34 26.42
C LEU A 395 -8.68 -3.81 26.44
N ALA A 396 -9.55 -3.10 27.15
CA ALA A 396 -9.57 -1.63 27.17
C ALA A 396 -8.23 -1.01 27.61
N ALA A 397 -7.70 -1.45 28.75
CA ALA A 397 -6.44 -0.95 29.29
C ALA A 397 -5.23 -1.22 28.37
N PRO A 398 -4.96 -2.47 27.94
CA PRO A 398 -3.81 -2.73 27.07
C PRO A 398 -3.93 -2.03 25.71
N MET A 399 -5.11 -1.99 25.09
CA MET A 399 -5.29 -1.24 23.83
C MET A 399 -5.07 0.26 23.98
N THR A 400 -5.43 0.83 25.13
CA THR A 400 -5.11 2.23 25.45
C THR A 400 -3.59 2.45 25.53
N VAL A 401 -2.85 1.51 26.15
CA VAL A 401 -1.38 1.55 26.18
C VAL A 401 -0.81 1.46 24.76
N LEU A 402 -1.37 0.59 23.89
CA LEU A 402 -0.97 0.51 22.48
C LEU A 402 -1.08 1.87 21.79
N LEU A 403 -2.24 2.52 21.88
CA LEU A 403 -2.44 3.83 21.24
C LEU A 403 -1.48 4.88 21.78
N ARG A 404 -1.21 4.87 23.10
CA ARG A 404 -0.21 5.77 23.70
C ARG A 404 1.16 5.57 23.08
N ARG A 405 1.57 4.33 22.81
CA ARG A 405 2.84 4.04 22.10
C ARG A 405 2.87 4.56 20.66
N HIS A 406 1.71 4.74 20.05
CA HIS A 406 1.55 5.42 18.76
C HIS A 406 1.47 6.96 18.87
N GLY A 407 1.75 7.54 20.05
CA GLY A 407 1.64 8.98 20.29
C GLY A 407 0.21 9.46 20.53
N VAL A 408 -0.77 8.56 20.60
CA VAL A 408 -2.20 8.90 20.66
C VAL A 408 -2.80 8.58 22.01
N ARG A 409 -3.54 9.54 22.58
CA ARG A 409 -4.34 9.33 23.79
C ARG A 409 -5.82 9.29 23.42
N PRO A 410 -6.50 8.15 23.55
CA PRO A 410 -7.94 8.10 23.27
C PRO A 410 -8.68 9.01 24.25
N LEU A 411 -9.60 9.82 23.73
CA LEU A 411 -10.49 10.71 24.50
C LEU A 411 -11.60 9.92 25.19
N LEU A 412 -12.09 8.88 24.52
CA LEU A 412 -13.15 8.01 25.02
C LEU A 412 -12.80 6.55 24.73
N VAL A 413 -13.03 5.67 25.71
CA VAL A 413 -12.93 4.22 25.54
C VAL A 413 -14.32 3.62 25.72
N THR A 414 -14.84 3.00 24.67
CA THR A 414 -16.15 2.35 24.65
C THR A 414 -16.02 0.85 24.45
N TRP A 415 -17.03 0.10 24.89
CA TRP A 415 -17.12 -1.34 24.67
C TRP A 415 -18.38 -1.67 23.86
N GLY A 416 -18.20 -2.44 22.79
CA GLY A 416 -19.26 -2.72 21.82
C GLY A 416 -19.19 -4.14 21.27
N ALA A 417 -20.27 -4.59 20.62
CA ALA A 417 -20.18 -5.77 19.79
C ALA A 417 -19.48 -5.41 18.46
N PRO A 418 -18.72 -6.34 17.86
CA PRO A 418 -18.23 -6.16 16.49
C PRO A 418 -19.43 -5.98 15.54
N ARG A 419 -19.21 -5.24 14.44
CA ARG A 419 -20.16 -5.20 13.33
C ARG A 419 -20.27 -6.58 12.69
N GLU A 420 -21.38 -6.88 12.04
CA GLU A 420 -21.63 -8.20 11.42
C GLU A 420 -20.54 -8.62 10.42
N GLU A 421 -20.01 -7.67 9.64
CA GLU A 421 -18.89 -7.92 8.74
C GLU A 421 -17.61 -8.34 9.49
N VAL A 422 -17.31 -7.67 10.61
CA VAL A 422 -16.17 -7.99 11.47
C VAL A 422 -16.36 -9.33 12.15
N GLU A 423 -17.59 -9.68 12.55
CA GLU A 423 -17.91 -10.98 13.11
C GLU A 423 -17.70 -12.10 12.07
N ARG A 424 -18.19 -11.94 10.84
CA ARG A 424 -17.92 -12.88 9.72
C ARG A 424 -16.42 -12.99 9.41
N HIS A 425 -15.69 -11.89 9.45
CA HIS A 425 -14.23 -11.87 9.30
C HIS A 425 -13.54 -12.68 10.40
N ASN A 426 -13.87 -12.40 11.66
CA ASN A 426 -13.28 -13.07 12.82
C ASN A 426 -13.59 -14.57 12.86
N LEU A 427 -14.80 -14.97 12.44
CA LEU A 427 -15.16 -16.39 12.29
C LEU A 427 -14.29 -17.07 11.23
N ARG A 428 -14.07 -16.45 10.05
CA ARG A 428 -13.16 -16.98 9.02
C ARG A 428 -11.72 -17.10 9.54
N ALA A 429 -11.25 -16.09 10.28
CA ALA A 429 -9.93 -16.07 10.92
C ALA A 429 -9.76 -17.10 12.07
N ALA A 430 -10.87 -17.66 12.58
CA ALA A 430 -10.86 -18.70 13.60
C ALA A 430 -10.79 -20.11 13.00
N VAL A 431 -11.39 -20.33 11.83
CA VAL A 431 -11.54 -21.67 11.21
C VAL A 431 -10.37 -22.06 10.29
N THR A 432 -9.62 -21.10 9.74
CA THR A 432 -8.60 -21.39 8.69
C THR A 432 -7.19 -20.94 9.09
N PRO A 433 -6.35 -21.80 9.71
CA PRO A 433 -4.94 -21.50 9.87
C PRO A 433 -4.17 -22.04 8.66
N ALA A 434 -4.33 -21.44 7.48
CA ALA A 434 -3.30 -21.55 6.47
C ALA A 434 -2.24 -20.50 6.81
N GLY A 435 -1.05 -20.94 7.23
CA GLY A 435 0.10 -20.07 7.46
C GLY A 435 0.40 -19.19 6.24
N THR A 436 1.20 -18.16 6.43
CA THR A 436 1.62 -17.24 5.37
C THR A 436 2.21 -18.06 4.23
N SER A 437 1.55 -18.05 3.07
CA SER A 437 2.00 -18.87 1.95
C SER A 437 3.40 -18.45 1.51
N PRO A 438 4.31 -19.42 1.26
CA PRO A 438 5.62 -19.12 0.70
C PRO A 438 5.53 -18.60 -0.74
N VAL A 439 4.37 -18.73 -1.39
CA VAL A 439 4.11 -18.18 -2.71
C VAL A 439 3.45 -16.82 -2.58
N SER A 440 4.16 -15.79 -3.00
CA SER A 440 3.67 -14.40 -2.95
C SER A 440 2.78 -14.04 -4.14
N ARG A 441 3.00 -14.68 -5.30
CA ARG A 441 2.30 -14.41 -6.56
C ARG A 441 2.13 -15.70 -7.34
N SER A 442 0.97 -15.90 -7.96
CA SER A 442 0.75 -17.03 -8.87
C SER A 442 1.39 -16.74 -10.22
N SER A 443 2.32 -17.58 -10.65
CA SER A 443 2.78 -17.62 -12.03
C SER A 443 1.94 -18.63 -12.84
N ARG A 444 1.80 -18.38 -14.14
CA ARG A 444 1.13 -19.29 -15.09
C ARG A 444 2.15 -19.72 -16.14
N VAL A 445 3.02 -20.66 -15.77
CA VAL A 445 4.05 -21.20 -16.65
C VAL A 445 3.49 -22.42 -17.39
N THR A 446 3.82 -22.56 -18.69
CA THR A 446 3.41 -23.72 -19.50
C THR A 446 4.02 -25.02 -18.96
N ALA A 447 3.37 -26.15 -19.23
CA ALA A 447 3.91 -27.45 -18.84
C ALA A 447 5.28 -27.75 -19.49
N ALA A 448 5.55 -27.21 -20.67
CA ALA A 448 6.84 -27.32 -21.34
C ALA A 448 7.95 -26.60 -20.57
N ALA A 449 7.74 -25.33 -20.22
CA ALA A 449 8.70 -24.56 -19.44
C ALA A 449 8.89 -25.13 -18.02
N GLN A 450 7.83 -25.62 -17.37
CA GLN A 450 7.95 -26.28 -16.06
C GLN A 450 8.88 -27.51 -16.07
N ARG A 451 9.04 -28.21 -17.21
CA ARG A 451 9.93 -29.38 -17.31
C ARG A 451 11.41 -29.03 -17.19
N LEU A 452 11.80 -27.77 -17.43
CA LEU A 452 13.15 -27.26 -17.22
C LEU A 452 13.55 -27.24 -15.74
N VAL A 453 12.59 -27.33 -14.83
CA VAL A 453 12.83 -27.43 -13.38
C VAL A 453 12.56 -28.86 -12.91
N PRO A 454 13.35 -29.43 -11.98
CA PRO A 454 13.12 -30.76 -11.44
C PRO A 454 11.74 -30.91 -10.79
N GLU A 455 11.16 -32.10 -10.92
CA GLU A 455 9.81 -32.43 -10.48
C GLU A 455 9.47 -31.97 -9.04
N PRO A 456 10.33 -32.16 -8.02
CA PRO A 456 10.02 -31.74 -6.64
C PRO A 456 9.74 -30.24 -6.48
N HIS A 457 10.26 -29.41 -7.41
CA HIS A 457 10.20 -27.96 -7.33
C HIS A 457 9.15 -27.34 -8.27
N ARG A 458 8.67 -28.08 -9.29
CA ARG A 458 7.71 -27.58 -10.30
C ARG A 458 6.44 -27.00 -9.71
N ARG A 459 5.93 -27.61 -8.63
CA ARG A 459 4.69 -27.18 -7.97
C ARG A 459 4.70 -25.70 -7.56
N TRP A 460 5.86 -25.14 -7.25
CA TRP A 460 6.01 -23.76 -6.82
C TRP A 460 5.85 -22.75 -7.97
N LEU A 461 6.00 -23.20 -9.22
CA LEU A 461 5.76 -22.40 -10.44
C LEU A 461 4.29 -22.39 -10.88
N ALA A 462 3.43 -23.18 -10.23
CA ALA A 462 2.01 -23.29 -10.53
C ALA A 462 1.10 -23.04 -9.31
N ALA A 463 1.68 -22.87 -8.11
CA ALA A 463 0.93 -22.66 -6.88
C ALA A 463 0.31 -21.25 -6.80
N LYS A 464 -0.85 -21.16 -6.14
CA LYS A 464 -1.47 -19.89 -5.75
C LYS A 464 -1.07 -19.48 -4.33
N PRO A 465 -1.12 -18.17 -4.00
CA PRO A 465 -0.93 -17.69 -2.64
C PRO A 465 -1.87 -18.34 -1.60
N ASP A 466 -3.05 -18.81 -2.00
CA ASP A 466 -4.01 -19.44 -1.07
C ASP A 466 -3.92 -20.98 -1.00
N GLY A 467 -2.85 -21.58 -1.52
CA GLY A 467 -2.62 -23.03 -1.47
C GLY A 467 -3.33 -23.86 -2.55
N GLY A 468 -4.16 -23.24 -3.39
CA GLY A 468 -4.73 -23.88 -4.58
C GLY A 468 -3.71 -24.02 -5.72
N GLN A 469 -3.84 -25.04 -6.57
CA GLN A 469 -3.09 -25.10 -7.83
C GLN A 469 -3.71 -24.15 -8.85
N THR A 470 -2.88 -23.45 -9.63
CA THR A 470 -3.34 -22.69 -10.79
C THR A 470 -3.68 -23.67 -11.90
N PRO A 471 -4.81 -23.54 -12.61
CA PRO A 471 -5.08 -24.37 -13.78
C PRO A 471 -3.88 -24.26 -14.72
N ALA A 472 -3.32 -25.39 -15.13
CA ALA A 472 -2.30 -25.42 -16.18
C ALA A 472 -2.82 -24.61 -17.36
N ALA A 473 -1.98 -23.75 -17.94
CA ALA A 473 -2.33 -23.07 -19.19
C ALA A 473 -2.69 -24.17 -20.20
N ARG A 474 -3.99 -24.28 -20.53
CA ARG A 474 -4.46 -25.27 -21.51
C ARG A 474 -3.77 -24.95 -22.82
N ALA A 475 -3.02 -25.91 -23.35
CA ALA A 475 -2.57 -25.85 -24.73
C ALA A 475 -3.83 -25.85 -25.62
N GLY A 476 -4.20 -24.69 -26.16
CA GLY A 476 -5.35 -24.54 -27.07
C GLY A 476 -6.47 -23.60 -26.62
N GLY A 477 -6.41 -23.01 -25.42
CA GLY A 477 -7.30 -21.89 -25.09
C GLY A 477 -6.67 -20.58 -25.55
N LEU A 478 -7.30 -19.86 -26.50
CA LEU A 478 -6.94 -18.47 -26.81
C LEU A 478 -7.01 -17.67 -25.51
N LEU A 479 -5.84 -17.35 -24.95
CA LEU A 479 -5.73 -16.45 -23.79
C LEU A 479 -6.20 -15.08 -24.26
N PRO A 480 -7.02 -14.34 -23.47
CA PRO A 480 -7.41 -12.99 -23.84
C PRO A 480 -6.13 -12.20 -24.14
N PRO A 481 -6.06 -11.48 -25.27
CA PRO A 481 -4.97 -10.56 -25.49
C PRO A 481 -4.98 -9.58 -24.33
N LEU A 482 -3.83 -9.40 -23.68
CA LEU A 482 -3.59 -8.12 -23.03
C LEU A 482 -3.69 -7.10 -24.17
N VAL A 483 -4.68 -6.23 -24.05
CA VAL A 483 -4.88 -5.02 -24.86
C VAL A 483 -3.50 -4.43 -25.21
N ASP A 484 -3.39 -3.89 -26.42
CA ASP A 484 -2.19 -3.37 -27.10
C ASP A 484 -1.28 -2.39 -26.30
N ASP A 485 -1.63 -2.06 -25.05
CA ASP A 485 -0.91 -1.17 -24.13
C ASP A 485 0.56 -1.52 -23.91
N ALA A 486 0.95 -2.79 -24.02
CA ALA A 486 2.32 -3.18 -23.70
C ALA A 486 3.37 -2.62 -24.67
N ALA A 487 3.01 -2.41 -25.95
CA ALA A 487 3.89 -1.83 -26.95
C ALA A 487 4.04 -0.31 -26.79
N GLN A 488 3.05 0.35 -26.17
CA GLN A 488 3.04 1.80 -25.97
C GLN A 488 3.46 2.22 -24.56
N ASN A 489 3.49 1.30 -23.59
CA ASN A 489 3.83 1.61 -22.20
C ASN A 489 5.37 1.63 -21.98
N PRO A 490 5.98 2.81 -21.76
CA PRO A 490 7.44 2.93 -21.58
C PRO A 490 7.95 2.18 -20.34
N TYR A 491 7.09 1.91 -19.36
CA TYR A 491 7.45 1.17 -18.15
C TYR A 491 7.77 -0.30 -18.46
N TYR A 492 6.99 -0.95 -19.32
CA TYR A 492 7.20 -2.36 -19.67
C TYR A 492 8.45 -2.54 -20.48
N ARG A 493 8.67 -1.66 -21.45
CA ARG A 493 9.90 -1.60 -22.24
C ARG A 493 11.14 -1.51 -21.34
N ARG A 494 11.18 -0.53 -20.43
CA ARG A 494 12.31 -0.37 -19.49
C ARG A 494 12.53 -1.59 -18.61
N ALA A 495 11.48 -2.29 -18.20
CA ALA A 495 11.61 -3.49 -17.38
C ALA A 495 12.24 -4.67 -18.15
N LEU A 496 11.96 -4.80 -19.44
CA LEU A 496 12.60 -5.78 -20.32
C LEU A 496 14.04 -5.38 -20.65
N GLU A 497 14.26 -4.14 -21.10
CA GLU A 497 15.60 -3.61 -21.42
C GLU A 497 16.54 -3.71 -20.20
N SER A 498 16.03 -3.47 -18.99
CA SER A 498 16.82 -3.61 -17.76
C SER A 498 17.21 -5.05 -17.46
N LEU A 499 16.36 -6.04 -17.78
CA LEU A 499 16.63 -7.45 -17.46
C LEU A 499 17.53 -8.11 -18.51
N PHE A 500 17.36 -7.77 -19.77
CA PHE A 500 18.11 -8.36 -20.88
C PHE A 500 19.33 -7.53 -21.27
N GLY A 501 19.38 -6.26 -20.87
CA GLY A 501 20.51 -5.38 -21.16
C GLY A 501 20.59 -4.83 -22.58
N ALA A 502 19.62 -5.18 -23.43
CA ALA A 502 19.55 -4.79 -24.83
C ALA A 502 18.25 -4.03 -25.12
N PRO A 503 18.24 -3.13 -26.13
CA PRO A 503 17.00 -2.51 -26.60
C PRO A 503 15.98 -3.54 -27.07
N VAL A 504 14.74 -3.41 -26.61
CA VAL A 504 13.64 -4.31 -26.98
C VAL A 504 13.12 -3.95 -28.37
N ALA A 505 13.01 -4.93 -29.27
CA ALA A 505 12.46 -4.74 -30.61
C ALA A 505 10.92 -4.69 -30.55
N LEU A 506 10.35 -3.49 -30.45
CA LEU A 506 8.91 -3.27 -30.27
C LEU A 506 8.04 -3.78 -31.43
N ALA A 507 8.60 -3.88 -32.64
CA ALA A 507 7.89 -4.36 -33.82
C ALA A 507 7.75 -5.88 -33.85
N GLU A 508 8.64 -6.61 -33.15
CA GLU A 508 8.62 -8.07 -33.11
C GLU A 508 7.74 -8.56 -31.97
N ARG A 509 6.68 -9.29 -32.33
CA ARG A 509 5.73 -9.87 -31.39
C ARG A 509 5.67 -11.38 -31.55
N GLY A 510 5.50 -12.08 -30.42
CA GLY A 510 5.42 -13.53 -30.39
C GLY A 510 4.85 -14.04 -29.08
N PRO A 511 4.58 -15.35 -28.96
CA PRO A 511 4.14 -15.95 -27.71
C PRO A 511 5.30 -15.99 -26.71
N CYS A 512 5.03 -15.60 -25.47
CA CYS A 512 5.98 -15.69 -24.37
C CYS A 512 6.41 -17.13 -24.18
N ARG A 513 7.72 -17.38 -24.21
CA ARG A 513 8.30 -18.72 -24.09
C ARG A 513 7.92 -19.44 -22.80
N LEU A 514 7.69 -18.70 -21.72
CA LEU A 514 7.35 -19.28 -20.40
C LEU A 514 5.85 -19.49 -20.21
N CYS A 515 5.00 -18.54 -20.59
CA CYS A 515 3.56 -18.55 -20.26
C CYS A 515 2.62 -18.63 -21.45
N GLY A 516 3.11 -18.49 -22.68
CA GLY A 516 2.33 -18.50 -23.91
C GLY A 516 1.54 -17.23 -24.22
N ARG A 517 1.53 -16.22 -23.32
CA ARG A 517 0.86 -14.93 -23.57
C ARG A 517 1.59 -14.10 -24.62
N SER A 518 0.90 -13.17 -25.28
CA SER A 518 1.53 -12.18 -26.16
C SER A 518 2.69 -11.46 -25.47
N ALA A 519 3.81 -11.32 -26.18
CA ALA A 519 5.07 -10.80 -25.68
C ALA A 519 5.87 -10.06 -26.77
N GLN A 520 6.84 -9.28 -26.33
CA GLN A 520 7.80 -8.57 -27.18
C GLN A 520 9.12 -9.34 -27.23
N SER A 521 9.85 -9.14 -28.33
CA SER A 521 11.21 -9.62 -28.53
C SER A 521 12.16 -8.89 -27.59
N ALA A 522 12.55 -9.55 -26.49
CA ALA A 522 13.46 -9.01 -25.48
C ALA A 522 14.92 -9.06 -25.95
N HIS A 523 15.21 -10.00 -26.84
CA HIS A 523 16.43 -10.18 -27.61
C HIS A 523 16.01 -10.87 -28.91
N ALA A 524 16.79 -10.76 -30.00
CA ALA A 524 16.44 -11.33 -31.30
C ALA A 524 15.94 -12.79 -31.19
N GLY A 525 14.69 -13.03 -31.57
CA GLY A 525 14.04 -14.35 -31.52
C GLY A 525 13.57 -14.84 -30.14
N LEU A 526 13.76 -14.05 -29.08
CA LEU A 526 13.39 -14.40 -27.69
C LEU A 526 12.24 -13.53 -27.18
N PHE A 527 11.06 -14.14 -27.03
CA PHE A 527 9.84 -13.45 -26.63
C PHE A 527 9.48 -13.68 -25.15
N TYR A 528 9.42 -12.60 -24.36
CA TYR A 528 9.01 -12.65 -22.95
C TYR A 528 8.00 -11.57 -22.60
N CYS A 529 6.97 -11.92 -21.83
CA CYS A 529 5.98 -10.94 -21.38
C CYS A 529 6.46 -10.22 -20.12
N HIS A 530 5.99 -8.97 -19.93
CA HIS A 530 6.30 -8.15 -18.76
C HIS A 530 6.07 -8.87 -17.42
N GLY A 531 5.00 -9.67 -17.32
CA GLY A 531 4.69 -10.42 -16.10
C GLY A 531 5.76 -11.46 -15.74
N CYS A 532 6.27 -12.20 -16.73
CA CYS A 532 7.34 -13.17 -16.50
C CYS A 532 8.66 -12.47 -16.16
N CYS A 533 9.00 -11.36 -16.82
CA CYS A 533 10.18 -10.56 -16.48
C CYS A 533 10.07 -10.00 -15.05
N THR A 534 8.88 -9.54 -14.65
CA THR A 534 8.62 -9.09 -13.28
C THR A 534 8.82 -10.22 -12.27
N PHE A 535 8.34 -11.44 -12.57
CA PHE A 535 8.55 -12.59 -11.68
C PHE A 535 10.02 -13.00 -11.57
N ALA A 536 10.80 -12.93 -12.66
CA ALA A 536 12.23 -13.19 -12.60
C ALA A 536 12.98 -12.15 -11.76
N ARG A 537 12.60 -10.88 -11.87
CA ARG A 537 13.22 -9.81 -11.08
C ARG A 537 12.82 -9.86 -9.61
N SER A 538 11.55 -10.16 -9.31
CA SER A 538 10.99 -10.06 -7.96
C SER A 538 10.89 -11.37 -7.17
N GLY A 539 11.05 -12.52 -7.83
CA GLY A 539 10.75 -13.83 -7.27
C GLY A 539 9.25 -14.06 -7.08
N VAL A 540 8.83 -15.34 -7.09
CA VAL A 540 7.48 -15.78 -6.68
C VAL A 540 7.50 -16.34 -5.27
N LEU A 541 8.61 -16.94 -4.83
CA LEU A 541 8.79 -17.43 -3.48
C LEU A 541 9.25 -16.32 -2.52
N ARG A 542 8.85 -16.43 -1.26
CA ARG A 542 9.29 -15.60 -0.15
C ARG A 542 9.64 -16.45 1.06
N ASP A 543 10.55 -15.95 1.88
CA ASP A 543 10.80 -16.53 3.19
C ASP A 543 9.62 -16.21 4.12
N THR A 544 9.03 -17.24 4.73
CA THR A 544 7.91 -17.10 5.68
C THR A 544 8.35 -17.13 7.14
N GLY A 545 9.65 -17.32 7.39
CA GLY A 545 10.19 -17.54 8.73
C GLY A 545 9.99 -18.97 9.24
N GLU A 546 9.69 -19.91 8.35
CA GLU A 546 9.61 -21.35 8.60
C GLU A 546 10.41 -22.08 7.50
N ASP A 547 10.73 -23.36 7.70
CA ASP A 547 11.38 -24.16 6.66
C ASP A 547 10.41 -25.20 6.13
N GLY A 548 10.52 -25.51 4.84
CA GLY A 548 9.68 -26.50 4.19
C GLY A 548 10.19 -26.84 2.80
N ALA A 549 9.41 -27.58 2.03
CA ALA A 549 9.87 -28.04 0.72
C ALA A 549 10.00 -26.92 -0.35
N TRP A 550 9.59 -25.69 -0.04
CA TRP A 550 9.91 -24.50 -0.84
C TRP A 550 11.34 -24.02 -0.57
N THR A 551 11.87 -24.24 0.64
CA THR A 551 13.26 -23.96 1.00
C THR A 551 14.22 -24.74 0.10
N GLU A 552 13.93 -26.02 -0.14
CA GLU A 552 14.69 -26.87 -1.08
C GLU A 552 14.64 -26.34 -2.52
N ALA A 553 13.50 -25.77 -2.96
CA ALA A 553 13.38 -25.19 -4.28
C ALA A 553 14.24 -23.92 -4.43
N ILE A 554 14.35 -23.11 -3.37
CA ILE A 554 15.26 -21.96 -3.32
C ILE A 554 16.71 -22.41 -3.40
N VAL A 555 17.09 -23.41 -2.59
CA VAL A 555 18.46 -23.95 -2.58
C VAL A 555 18.83 -24.52 -3.94
N TYR A 556 17.95 -25.29 -4.57
CA TYR A 556 18.12 -25.76 -5.94
C TYR A 556 18.36 -24.59 -6.91
N ALA A 557 17.48 -23.59 -6.89
CA ALA A 557 17.54 -22.48 -7.82
C ALA A 557 18.81 -21.64 -7.66
N LEU A 558 19.26 -21.39 -6.42
CA LEU A 558 20.51 -20.68 -6.14
C LEU A 558 21.73 -21.45 -6.67
N ARG A 559 21.80 -22.75 -6.40
CA ARG A 559 22.88 -23.60 -6.93
C ARG A 559 22.86 -23.66 -8.44
N ARG A 560 21.68 -23.73 -9.04
CA ARG A 560 21.55 -23.78 -10.49
C ARG A 560 22.00 -22.48 -11.14
N LEU A 561 21.56 -21.32 -10.63
CA LEU A 561 22.02 -20.01 -11.08
C LEU A 561 23.54 -19.84 -10.92
N ALA A 562 24.09 -20.24 -9.78
CA ALA A 562 25.54 -20.24 -9.57
C ALA A 562 26.26 -21.04 -10.67
N GLY A 563 25.75 -22.23 -11.04
CA GLY A 563 26.36 -23.07 -12.06
C GLY A 563 26.19 -22.58 -13.51
N ILE A 564 25.05 -21.97 -13.85
CA ILE A 564 24.76 -21.60 -15.26
C ILE A 564 25.11 -20.16 -15.64
N GLU A 565 25.36 -19.29 -14.66
CA GLU A 565 25.46 -17.85 -14.93
C GLU A 565 26.60 -17.13 -14.20
N PHE A 566 27.02 -17.63 -13.04
CA PHE A 566 27.93 -16.87 -12.18
C PHE A 566 29.21 -17.59 -11.80
N SER A 567 29.30 -18.91 -12.02
CA SER A 567 30.33 -19.82 -11.49
C SER A 567 30.48 -19.87 -9.96
N GLY A 568 29.92 -18.90 -9.23
CA GLY A 568 29.94 -18.80 -7.77
C GLY A 568 28.66 -18.21 -7.17
N PRO A 569 28.67 -17.81 -5.89
CA PRO A 569 27.50 -17.25 -5.21
C PRO A 569 27.03 -15.96 -5.90
N PRO A 570 25.78 -15.89 -6.39
CA PRO A 570 25.28 -14.66 -6.99
C PRO A 570 25.09 -13.55 -5.95
N SER A 571 25.39 -12.31 -6.33
CA SER A 571 24.91 -11.13 -5.62
C SER A 571 23.45 -10.82 -5.98
N LEU A 572 22.75 -10.06 -5.13
CA LEU A 572 21.39 -9.60 -5.46
C LEU A 572 21.37 -8.70 -6.71
N ALA A 573 22.38 -7.83 -6.87
CA ALA A 573 22.48 -6.92 -8.02
C ALA A 573 22.64 -7.71 -9.32
N GLN A 574 23.51 -8.72 -9.34
CA GLN A 574 23.69 -9.60 -10.50
C GLN A 574 22.40 -10.28 -10.96
N LEU A 575 21.42 -10.49 -10.07
CA LEU A 575 20.14 -11.11 -10.43
C LEU A 575 19.16 -10.16 -11.14
N ASP A 576 19.42 -8.85 -11.15
CA ASP A 576 18.60 -7.86 -11.86
C ASP A 576 18.78 -7.94 -13.38
N ARG A 577 19.84 -8.60 -13.86
CA ARG A 577 20.13 -8.84 -15.26
C ARG A 577 20.35 -10.32 -15.55
N LEU A 578 20.08 -10.74 -16.78
CA LEU A 578 20.47 -12.04 -17.33
C LEU A 578 21.86 -11.96 -17.97
N CYS A 579 22.74 -12.86 -17.54
CA CYS A 579 24.10 -13.02 -18.00
C CYS A 579 24.34 -14.46 -18.51
N VAL A 580 23.36 -15.00 -19.26
CA VAL A 580 23.48 -16.30 -19.92
C VAL A 580 23.60 -16.10 -21.44
N PRO A 581 24.24 -17.03 -22.17
CA PRO A 581 24.25 -16.98 -23.64
C PRO A 581 22.81 -16.98 -24.22
N PHE A 582 22.47 -15.94 -25.00
CA PHE A 582 21.14 -15.78 -25.58
C PHE A 582 20.88 -16.66 -26.82
N ASP A 583 21.91 -17.32 -27.33
CA ASP A 583 21.84 -18.30 -28.42
C ASP A 583 21.32 -19.69 -27.97
N ASP A 584 21.25 -19.93 -26.65
CA ASP A 584 20.53 -21.06 -26.05
C ASP A 584 19.23 -20.60 -25.36
N PRO A 585 18.10 -20.56 -26.07
CA PRO A 585 16.82 -20.18 -25.49
C PRO A 585 16.39 -21.06 -24.30
N GLY A 586 16.82 -22.33 -24.26
CA GLY A 586 16.48 -23.25 -23.17
C GLY A 586 17.16 -22.87 -21.87
N LEU A 587 18.43 -22.44 -21.96
CA LEU A 587 19.19 -21.94 -20.82
C LEU A 587 18.63 -20.61 -20.29
N VAL A 588 18.21 -19.70 -21.18
CA VAL A 588 17.53 -18.45 -20.80
C VAL A 588 16.22 -18.75 -20.08
N ASP A 589 15.41 -19.67 -20.62
CA ASP A 589 14.15 -20.09 -20.01
C ASP A 589 14.39 -20.70 -18.62
N GLU A 590 15.41 -21.54 -18.46
CA GLU A 590 15.78 -22.15 -17.17
C GLU A 590 16.26 -21.10 -16.14
N ALA A 591 17.12 -20.17 -16.55
CA ALA A 591 17.62 -19.09 -15.69
C ALA A 591 16.48 -18.18 -15.20
N MET A 592 15.51 -17.88 -16.07
CA MET A 592 14.30 -17.15 -15.72
C MET A 592 13.46 -17.89 -14.67
N LEU A 593 13.27 -19.20 -14.83
CA LEU A 593 12.49 -20.02 -13.88
C LEU A 593 13.20 -20.20 -12.55
N CYS A 594 14.53 -20.36 -12.54
CA CYS A 594 15.29 -20.37 -11.29
C CYS A 594 15.14 -19.04 -10.55
N ARG A 595 15.20 -17.91 -11.27
CA ARG A 595 14.93 -16.58 -10.69
C ARG A 595 13.52 -16.44 -10.10
N PHE A 596 12.49 -17.09 -10.66
CA PHE A 596 11.16 -17.12 -10.03
C PHE A 596 11.25 -17.77 -8.64
N LEU A 597 12.01 -18.85 -8.49
CA LEU A 597 12.09 -19.58 -7.24
C LEU A 597 12.96 -18.89 -6.18
N VAL A 598 13.84 -17.95 -6.54
CA VAL A 598 14.70 -17.26 -5.58
C VAL A 598 13.96 -16.08 -4.93
N PRO A 599 13.93 -15.97 -3.59
CA PRO A 599 13.27 -14.86 -2.92
C PRO A 599 14.01 -13.54 -3.14
N ARG A 600 13.26 -12.44 -3.20
CA ARG A 600 13.82 -11.08 -3.13
C ARG A 600 13.43 -10.45 -1.82
N PRO A 601 14.41 -10.02 -0.99
CA PRO A 601 14.07 -9.51 0.34
C PRO A 601 13.18 -8.26 0.32
N ALA A 602 13.32 -7.44 -0.73
CA ALA A 602 12.49 -6.26 -1.01
C ALA A 602 10.96 -6.54 -1.16
N SER A 603 10.57 -7.81 -1.29
CA SER A 603 9.19 -8.28 -1.49
C SER A 603 8.66 -9.12 -0.31
N ALA A 604 9.45 -9.35 0.74
CA ALA A 604 9.06 -10.20 1.86
C ALA A 604 8.26 -9.41 2.89
N LEU A 605 6.93 -9.54 2.84
CA LEU A 605 6.07 -9.33 3.99
C LEU A 605 6.03 -10.65 4.79
N LEU A 606 6.66 -10.67 5.96
CA LEU A 606 6.49 -11.75 6.93
C LEU A 606 5.09 -11.69 7.55
N GLY A 607 4.58 -12.85 7.96
CA GLY A 607 3.42 -12.92 8.85
C GLY A 607 3.74 -12.35 10.24
N THR A 608 2.73 -12.19 11.08
CA THR A 608 2.95 -11.80 12.48
C THR A 608 3.59 -12.94 13.27
N ARG A 609 4.57 -12.62 14.12
CA ARG A 609 5.36 -13.59 14.92
C ARG A 609 5.88 -14.78 14.07
N PRO A 610 6.80 -14.55 13.13
CA PRO A 610 7.45 -15.64 12.41
C PRO A 610 8.29 -16.50 13.37
N ALA A 611 8.40 -17.81 13.11
CA ALA A 611 9.15 -18.72 13.99
C ALA A 611 10.65 -18.40 14.03
N ARG A 612 11.21 -17.94 12.89
CA ARG A 612 12.53 -17.33 12.78
C ARG A 612 12.46 -16.05 11.94
N PRO A 613 13.42 -15.12 12.09
CA PRO A 613 13.62 -14.05 11.11
C PRO A 613 13.77 -14.60 9.69
N ALA A 614 13.45 -13.78 8.70
CA ALA A 614 13.80 -14.13 7.32
C ALA A 614 15.32 -14.20 7.20
N ARG A 615 15.79 -15.16 6.41
CA ARG A 615 17.21 -15.27 6.08
C ARG A 615 17.63 -14.07 5.25
N THR A 616 18.72 -13.45 5.66
CA THR A 616 19.50 -12.53 4.83
C THR A 616 19.99 -13.23 3.57
N TRP A 617 20.39 -12.45 2.56
CA TRP A 617 20.95 -13.02 1.33
C TRP A 617 22.16 -13.93 1.58
N THR A 618 23.08 -13.50 2.45
CA THR A 618 24.25 -14.29 2.84
C THR A 618 23.87 -15.60 3.54
N GLU A 619 22.83 -15.60 4.38
CA GLU A 619 22.32 -16.84 5.00
C GLU A 619 21.68 -17.77 3.97
N TRP A 620 20.99 -17.25 2.95
CA TRP A 620 20.49 -18.07 1.84
C TRP A 620 21.62 -18.71 1.03
N LEU A 621 22.68 -17.95 0.72
CA LEU A 621 23.86 -18.48 0.03
C LEU A 621 24.58 -19.54 0.88
N ALA A 622 24.73 -19.30 2.18
CA ALA A 622 25.31 -20.28 3.11
C ALA A 622 24.45 -21.55 3.22
N HIS A 623 23.12 -21.39 3.30
CA HIS A 623 22.18 -22.50 3.34
C HIS A 623 22.19 -23.31 2.03
N ALA A 624 22.41 -22.65 0.89
CA ALA A 624 22.63 -23.30 -0.39
C ALA A 624 24.03 -23.95 -0.51
N GLY A 625 24.92 -23.78 0.47
CA GLY A 625 26.28 -24.31 0.44
C GLY A 625 27.22 -23.57 -0.50
N LEU A 626 26.91 -22.33 -0.88
CA LEU A 626 27.74 -21.51 -1.78
C LEU A 626 28.81 -20.70 -1.02
N LEU A 627 28.79 -20.73 0.32
CA LEU A 627 29.70 -20.00 1.21
C LEU A 627 30.44 -20.91 2.22
N THR A 628 30.59 -22.20 1.93
CA THR A 628 31.16 -23.18 2.87
C THR A 628 32.58 -22.85 3.35
N ASP A 629 33.35 -22.11 2.55
CA ASP A 629 34.76 -21.80 2.82
C ASP A 629 34.99 -20.35 3.30
N GLY A 630 33.91 -19.60 3.58
CA GLY A 630 33.98 -18.19 3.91
C GLY A 630 34.23 -17.92 5.40
N VAL A 631 35.18 -17.04 5.72
CA VAL A 631 35.42 -16.52 7.08
C VAL A 631 34.87 -15.10 7.20
N ARG A 632 33.93 -14.89 8.12
CA ARG A 632 33.39 -13.55 8.39
C ARG A 632 34.42 -12.72 9.16
N THR A 633 34.82 -11.59 8.58
CA THR A 633 35.74 -10.61 9.18
C THR A 633 34.97 -9.32 9.51
N SER A 634 35.62 -8.39 10.22
CA SER A 634 35.06 -7.05 10.48
C SER A 634 34.85 -6.20 9.21
N MET A 635 35.45 -6.60 8.08
CA MET A 635 35.45 -5.87 6.81
C MET A 635 34.69 -6.59 5.68
N GLY A 636 34.06 -7.74 5.97
CA GLY A 636 33.35 -8.55 4.97
C GLY A 636 33.60 -10.06 5.16
N THR A 637 33.12 -10.88 4.23
CA THR A 637 33.40 -12.33 4.24
C THR A 637 34.58 -12.59 3.32
N ALA A 638 35.71 -13.00 3.88
CA ALA A 638 36.87 -13.46 3.12
C ALA A 638 36.59 -14.88 2.64
N THR A 639 36.86 -15.17 1.38
CA THR A 639 36.44 -16.40 0.71
C THR A 639 37.35 -16.69 -0.47
N ARG A 640 37.29 -17.92 -0.97
CA ARG A 640 37.96 -18.30 -2.22
C ARG A 640 36.98 -18.17 -3.40
N ALA A 641 37.46 -17.64 -4.53
CA ALA A 641 36.75 -17.67 -5.80
C ALA A 641 36.86 -19.06 -6.45
N THR A 642 36.11 -19.26 -7.53
CA THR A 642 35.93 -20.56 -8.20
C THR A 642 37.21 -21.08 -8.83
N ASP A 643 38.05 -20.21 -9.38
CA ASP A 643 39.36 -20.55 -9.92
C ASP A 643 40.45 -20.70 -8.83
N GLY A 644 40.11 -20.40 -7.58
CA GLY A 644 40.98 -20.55 -6.44
C GLY A 644 41.66 -19.27 -5.96
N HIS A 645 41.34 -18.11 -6.52
CA HIS A 645 41.85 -16.84 -5.99
C HIS A 645 41.32 -16.53 -4.59
N LEU A 646 42.16 -15.88 -3.77
CA LEU A 646 41.77 -15.43 -2.43
C LEU A 646 41.12 -14.05 -2.53
N CYS A 647 39.86 -13.96 -2.12
CA CYS A 647 39.10 -12.73 -2.08
C CYS A 647 38.92 -12.27 -0.63
N ARG A 648 39.15 -10.99 -0.36
CA ARG A 648 39.03 -10.38 0.98
C ARG A 648 37.58 -9.96 1.26
N SER A 649 36.73 -9.96 0.24
CA SER A 649 35.30 -9.63 0.33
C SER A 649 34.46 -10.46 -0.64
N LEU A 650 33.15 -10.55 -0.39
CA LEU A 650 32.20 -11.13 -1.35
C LEU A 650 32.14 -10.30 -2.64
N PHE A 651 32.31 -8.98 -2.54
CA PHE A 651 32.32 -8.11 -3.71
C PHE A 651 33.46 -8.47 -4.66
N GLU A 652 34.67 -8.65 -4.12
CA GLU A 652 35.81 -9.15 -4.90
C GLU A 652 35.52 -10.52 -5.52
N ARG A 653 34.95 -11.44 -4.74
CA ARG A 653 34.58 -12.76 -5.24
C ARG A 653 33.59 -12.69 -6.39
N HIS A 654 32.57 -11.83 -6.34
CA HIS A 654 31.60 -11.71 -7.44
C HIS A 654 32.23 -11.25 -8.75
N VAL A 655 33.22 -10.34 -8.68
CA VAL A 655 33.95 -9.85 -9.86
C VAL A 655 34.90 -10.93 -10.38
N ASP A 656 35.63 -11.60 -9.49
CA ASP A 656 36.57 -12.68 -9.83
C ASP A 656 35.83 -13.88 -10.46
N ASP A 657 34.75 -14.34 -9.82
CA ASP A 657 33.89 -15.42 -10.34
C ASP A 657 33.28 -15.03 -11.71
N PHE A 658 32.94 -13.76 -11.94
CA PHE A 658 32.50 -13.27 -13.26
C PHE A 658 33.62 -13.38 -14.31
N LEU A 659 34.83 -12.89 -14.00
CA LEU A 659 35.97 -12.97 -14.92
C LEU A 659 36.28 -14.43 -15.26
N HIS A 660 36.26 -15.32 -14.27
CA HIS A 660 36.42 -16.75 -14.47
C HIS A 660 35.32 -17.35 -15.34
N HIS A 661 34.05 -17.04 -15.05
CA HIS A 661 32.88 -17.57 -15.77
C HIS A 661 32.95 -17.26 -17.27
N TRP A 662 33.36 -16.05 -17.63
CA TRP A 662 33.47 -15.60 -19.02
C TRP A 662 34.83 -15.90 -19.67
N GLY A 663 35.71 -16.63 -18.99
CA GLY A 663 37.03 -16.97 -19.51
C GLY A 663 37.96 -15.78 -19.69
N VAL A 664 37.72 -14.68 -18.97
CA VAL A 664 38.59 -13.51 -18.98
C VAL A 664 39.83 -13.83 -18.14
N ALA A 665 40.97 -14.01 -18.81
CA ALA A 665 42.24 -14.29 -18.13
C ALA A 665 42.66 -13.10 -17.25
N HIS A 666 42.86 -13.37 -15.96
CA HIS A 666 43.18 -12.35 -14.95
C HIS A 666 44.18 -12.88 -13.91
N GLU A 667 45.00 -11.98 -13.38
CA GLU A 667 45.97 -12.25 -12.31
C GLU A 667 45.61 -11.41 -11.08
N PRO A 668 45.51 -12.02 -9.88
CA PRO A 668 45.14 -11.31 -8.65
C PRO A 668 46.33 -10.57 -8.03
N GLU A 669 46.04 -9.44 -7.38
CA GLU A 669 47.00 -8.62 -6.63
C GLU A 669 48.31 -8.19 -7.36
N PRO A 670 48.27 -7.79 -8.65
CA PRO A 670 49.45 -7.36 -9.38
C PRO A 670 50.03 -6.06 -8.79
N ALA A 671 51.36 -5.93 -8.80
CA ALA A 671 52.03 -4.72 -8.34
C ALA A 671 51.91 -3.58 -9.37
N TYR A 672 51.56 -2.38 -8.91
CA TYR A 672 51.74 -1.18 -9.71
C TYR A 672 53.23 -0.84 -9.90
N PRO A 673 53.61 -0.16 -11.00
CA PRO A 673 54.95 0.37 -11.17
C PRO A 673 55.38 1.24 -9.99
N ARG A 674 56.65 1.14 -9.59
CA ARG A 674 57.21 2.01 -8.55
C ARG A 674 57.25 3.45 -9.05
N HIS A 675 56.89 4.39 -8.17
CA HIS A 675 56.93 5.81 -8.46
C HIS A 675 57.42 6.58 -7.21
N PRO A 676 58.35 7.54 -7.35
CA PRO A 676 58.98 8.24 -6.22
C PRO A 676 58.00 8.92 -5.26
N GLU A 677 56.87 9.43 -5.79
CA GLU A 677 55.85 10.14 -5.01
C GLU A 677 54.54 9.34 -4.88
N LEU A 678 53.99 8.90 -6.01
CA LEU A 678 52.67 8.24 -6.08
C LEU A 678 52.66 6.78 -5.63
N ASN A 679 53.81 6.08 -5.61
CA ASN A 679 53.88 4.66 -5.22
C ASN A 679 55.18 4.33 -4.47
N THR A 680 55.34 4.92 -3.29
CA THR A 680 56.48 4.67 -2.36
C THR A 680 56.33 3.40 -1.54
N THR A 681 55.12 2.85 -1.44
CA THR A 681 54.75 1.80 -0.48
C THR A 681 54.44 0.45 -1.13
N GLY A 682 54.44 0.36 -2.47
CA GLY A 682 54.14 -0.87 -3.18
C GLY A 682 52.63 -1.13 -3.30
N LEU A 683 51.92 -0.20 -3.94
CA LEU A 683 50.51 -0.34 -4.30
C LEU A 683 50.30 -1.55 -5.21
N ARG A 684 49.17 -2.22 -4.99
CA ARG A 684 48.67 -3.34 -5.79
C ARG A 684 47.28 -3.03 -6.29
N ALA A 685 46.95 -3.48 -7.49
CA ALA A 685 45.56 -3.56 -7.95
C ALA A 685 44.92 -4.86 -7.49
N ASP A 686 43.61 -4.98 -7.72
CA ASP A 686 42.88 -6.19 -7.37
C ASP A 686 43.11 -7.25 -8.44
N TRP A 687 43.07 -6.86 -9.74
CA TRP A 687 43.43 -7.74 -10.85
C TRP A 687 44.21 -7.05 -11.96
N ARG A 688 44.91 -7.86 -12.78
CA ARG A 688 45.48 -7.49 -14.08
C ARG A 688 44.97 -8.45 -15.15
N LEU A 689 44.42 -7.91 -16.24
CA LEU A 689 43.95 -8.67 -17.39
C LEU A 689 45.10 -9.01 -18.36
N ALA A 690 44.86 -9.94 -19.29
CA ALA A 690 45.87 -10.44 -20.22
C ALA A 690 46.56 -9.37 -21.09
N ASP A 691 45.87 -8.27 -21.42
CA ASP A 691 46.41 -7.15 -22.19
C ASP A 691 47.22 -6.15 -21.35
N GLY A 692 47.36 -6.40 -20.05
CA GLY A 692 48.02 -5.51 -19.10
C GLY A 692 47.11 -4.47 -18.45
N THR A 693 45.80 -4.50 -18.70
CA THR A 693 44.82 -3.63 -18.03
C THR A 693 44.71 -3.95 -16.54
N PHE A 694 44.70 -2.91 -15.71
CA PHE A 694 44.52 -3.03 -14.26
C PHE A 694 43.04 -2.86 -13.90
N VAL A 695 42.56 -3.62 -12.92
CA VAL A 695 41.17 -3.59 -12.43
C VAL A 695 41.16 -3.36 -10.92
N GLU A 696 40.27 -2.45 -10.48
CA GLU A 696 40.09 -2.10 -9.06
C GLU A 696 38.62 -2.25 -8.65
N ALA A 697 38.36 -3.06 -7.63
CA ALA A 697 37.07 -3.22 -6.98
C ALA A 697 36.92 -2.20 -5.83
N LEU A 698 36.14 -1.16 -6.06
CA LEU A 698 35.94 -0.04 -5.15
C LEU A 698 34.78 -0.25 -4.16
N GLY A 699 34.92 -1.19 -3.22
CA GLY A 699 33.84 -1.57 -2.29
C GLY A 699 33.58 -0.62 -1.11
N LEU A 700 34.48 0.33 -0.79
CA LEU A 700 34.40 1.18 0.42
C LEU A 700 34.59 2.67 0.11
N VAL A 701 33.69 3.24 -0.68
CA VAL A 701 33.81 4.62 -1.21
C VAL A 701 33.68 5.70 -0.12
N THR A 702 33.12 5.41 1.05
CA THR A 702 32.72 6.41 2.07
C THR A 702 33.81 6.85 3.05
N LYS A 703 35.05 6.36 2.95
CA LYS A 703 36.18 6.80 3.80
C LYS A 703 37.11 7.74 3.05
N GLU A 704 37.34 8.93 3.58
CA GLU A 704 38.18 9.98 2.99
C GLU A 704 39.61 9.49 2.67
N ALA A 705 40.21 8.69 3.58
CA ALA A 705 41.50 8.06 3.35
C ALA A 705 41.52 7.00 2.22
N TYR A 706 40.37 6.36 1.96
CA TYR A 706 40.22 5.42 0.85
C TYR A 706 40.12 6.17 -0.48
N ALA A 707 39.36 7.26 -0.52
CA ALA A 707 39.25 8.13 -1.70
C ALA A 707 40.62 8.68 -2.13
N ALA A 708 41.47 9.11 -1.18
CA ALA A 708 42.84 9.55 -1.46
C ALA A 708 43.71 8.44 -2.06
N LYS A 709 43.56 7.20 -1.59
CA LYS A 709 44.29 6.04 -2.13
C LYS A 709 43.86 5.71 -3.56
N VAL A 710 42.56 5.77 -3.86
CA VAL A 710 42.01 5.55 -5.20
C VAL A 710 42.46 6.65 -6.16
N ALA A 711 42.40 7.92 -5.75
CA ALA A 711 42.88 9.05 -6.55
C ALA A 711 44.36 8.88 -6.92
N ARG A 712 45.20 8.50 -5.94
CA ARG A 712 46.62 8.23 -6.17
C ARG A 712 46.87 7.09 -7.15
N LYS A 713 46.09 6.00 -7.09
CA LYS A 713 46.18 4.88 -8.05
C LYS A 713 45.77 5.30 -9.47
N ARG A 714 44.72 6.12 -9.61
CA ARG A 714 44.29 6.69 -10.90
C ARG A 714 45.37 7.58 -11.51
N GLU A 715 45.97 8.44 -10.70
CA GLU A 715 47.05 9.32 -11.15
C GLU A 715 48.30 8.52 -11.56
N LEU A 716 48.66 7.51 -10.78
CA LEU A 716 49.76 6.59 -11.10
C LEU A 716 49.52 5.86 -12.42
N ALA A 717 48.31 5.32 -12.64
CA ALA A 717 47.95 4.67 -13.89
C ALA A 717 48.08 5.63 -15.07
N ARG A 718 47.56 6.86 -14.94
CA ARG A 718 47.69 7.92 -15.96
C ARG A 718 49.15 8.25 -16.27
N HIS A 719 49.99 8.40 -15.24
CA HIS A 719 51.41 8.72 -15.42
C HIS A 719 52.17 7.63 -16.18
N HIS A 720 51.85 6.36 -15.94
CA HIS A 720 52.49 5.22 -16.59
C HIS A 720 51.79 4.72 -17.85
N GLY A 721 50.75 5.41 -18.34
CA GLY A 721 49.99 4.99 -19.52
C GLY A 721 49.25 3.65 -19.34
N LEU A 722 48.93 3.27 -18.10
CA LEU A 722 48.21 2.03 -17.79
C LEU A 722 46.71 2.23 -18.00
N ARG A 723 46.08 1.30 -18.70
CA ARG A 723 44.62 1.21 -18.74
C ARG A 723 44.12 0.74 -17.37
N LEU A 724 43.17 1.48 -16.80
CA LEU A 724 42.60 1.20 -15.48
C LEU A 724 41.07 1.15 -15.57
N VAL A 725 40.50 0.00 -15.19
CA VAL A 725 39.06 -0.20 -15.01
C VAL A 725 38.75 -0.14 -13.53
N THR A 726 37.74 0.64 -13.14
CA THR A 726 37.25 0.67 -11.75
C THR A 726 35.83 0.16 -11.70
N VAL A 727 35.56 -0.81 -10.82
CA VAL A 727 34.27 -1.45 -10.63
C VAL A 727 33.74 -1.08 -9.26
N THR A 728 32.50 -0.61 -9.15
CA THR A 728 31.82 -0.36 -7.88
C THR A 728 30.69 -1.38 -7.65
N PRO A 729 30.10 -1.46 -6.44
CA PRO A 729 28.96 -2.34 -6.20
C PRO A 729 27.76 -2.10 -7.14
N GLU A 730 27.60 -0.88 -7.63
CA GLU A 730 26.57 -0.49 -8.61
C GLU A 730 26.84 -1.00 -10.03
N ASP A 731 28.05 -1.49 -10.32
CA ASP A 731 28.40 -2.05 -11.63
C ASP A 731 28.14 -3.57 -11.71
N LEU A 732 27.73 -4.22 -10.61
CA LEU A 732 27.61 -5.69 -10.54
C LEU A 732 26.58 -6.29 -11.51
N ASP A 733 25.53 -5.55 -11.86
CA ASP A 733 24.52 -5.94 -12.86
C ASP A 733 24.94 -5.57 -14.30
N ARG A 734 26.10 -4.92 -14.47
CA ARG A 734 26.62 -4.38 -15.73
C ARG A 734 28.04 -4.81 -16.04
N LEU A 735 28.55 -5.82 -15.33
CA LEU A 735 29.88 -6.39 -15.58
C LEU A 735 30.11 -6.78 -17.05
N PRO A 736 29.12 -7.33 -17.80
CA PRO A 736 29.28 -7.55 -19.24
C PRO A 736 29.64 -6.31 -20.04
N GLU A 737 29.04 -5.14 -19.77
CA GLU A 737 29.44 -3.89 -20.46
C GLU A 737 30.78 -3.39 -19.98
N VAL A 738 31.05 -3.47 -18.68
CA VAL A 738 32.31 -3.00 -18.09
C VAL A 738 33.49 -3.76 -18.70
N PHE A 739 33.31 -5.06 -18.95
CA PHE A 739 34.33 -5.93 -19.49
C PHE A 739 34.15 -6.31 -20.96
N ALA A 740 33.30 -5.59 -21.71
CA ALA A 740 32.93 -5.94 -23.09
C ALA A 740 34.13 -6.20 -24.01
N ASP A 741 35.21 -5.42 -23.85
CA ASP A 741 36.45 -5.54 -24.65
C ASP A 741 37.21 -6.86 -24.43
N TRP A 742 36.97 -7.54 -23.31
CA TRP A 742 37.68 -8.77 -22.91
C TRP A 742 36.80 -10.01 -22.96
N LEU A 743 35.50 -9.87 -23.26
CA LEU A 743 34.62 -11.02 -23.43
C LEU A 743 34.92 -11.75 -24.75
N PRO A 744 34.76 -13.08 -24.81
CA PRO A 744 34.90 -13.84 -26.04
C PRO A 744 33.94 -13.32 -27.12
N GLY A 745 34.41 -13.17 -28.37
CA GLY A 745 33.61 -12.62 -29.47
C GLY A 745 32.26 -13.32 -29.64
N GLY A 746 31.17 -12.56 -29.55
CA GLY A 746 29.78 -13.06 -29.55
C GLY A 746 29.06 -12.96 -28.19
N SER A 747 29.76 -12.60 -27.12
CA SER A 747 29.24 -12.62 -25.74
C SER A 747 28.67 -11.27 -25.23
N ALA A 748 28.80 -10.19 -26.02
CA ALA A 748 28.39 -8.83 -25.66
C ALA A 748 27.17 -8.35 -26.47
N GLY A 749 26.17 -9.22 -26.64
CA GLY A 749 24.92 -8.94 -27.36
C GLY A 749 23.79 -8.49 -26.44
#